data_AF-A0A3M7MJD8-F1
#
_entry.id   AF-A0A3M7MJD8-F1
#
_cell.length_a   1.000
_cell.length_b   1.000
_cell.length_c   1.000
_cell.angle_alpha   90.00
_cell.angle_beta   90.00
_cell.angle_gamma   90.00
#
_symmetry.space_group_name_H-M   'P 1'
#
loop_
_entity.id
_entity.type
_entity.pdbx_description
1 polymer ?
#
loop_
_entity_poly.entity_id
_entity_poly.type
_entity_poly.pdbx_seq_one_letter_code
_entity_poly.pdbx_strand_id
1 'polypeptide(L)'
;MARKSLTIPHLIRGLAEGLHMGGDFSTLLGATGLVASEHPFTGTFNLDDLDMHNWPTEHDVSVSRPDANLGGDYISFNETVWNSYISFFDGKPTMDVVTTAHARYARLQDSKKNNPKLVFGPKEEVLSLAENALILMTMGGNMDWVKCFIEEEKLPFDQGWRPPGEKITLISLGRKSVEILKHSPDLAPELKGVTIRRMADMARLSAPASDSKRRASYKSSDGNVRQSAALEAVGSRPRHAQRRPTKETSYDLSNHAKAYLEGGQYVSGYDFLYSLLAAGTSISTPAQPYMGRLAPPAYIAFASSLVADPKFTTKSRSRDAHKGPDAALRYLQCICTTIDGPAYPTIREAFTFPEERNRRRAPGRAAAVQSPVDSSDIERIVGEAANEKSLWYRADDFWHIVGWAFNCSIAHKKRWSRWKLWLSNILDFIEADWEVCVKQGKTDEGIDELVLQESLLWYYIVGEESAPTNRTRRRRIVKAILGTATPDSLKEYPEIWAKETAEPKKKNDDEPIGEVDFETGKTADYDVDEDMQDAPDGVEEDAQESPLHDDQVWDLHDAVEHLGGHDAIQLRYRLMTLLTQVAQALPKQFTSLFDLCDNILEEFNSLPTIIFQTLLSTMKLPSTVQMAFIANLFHPLIAGKSPNFFLVKPTQEHFESKLLLLKASTQSFAANAKISLILEQMVLHMMSQDALLPTPALRNAMETGIHSRATVQGLKRGNANEEQQAKVLMQMCAARLLCLLEVLEMTKAVQQSKPTKRRTRAIKEAALMSFASASSLSPAPDSD
;
A
#
# COMPACT_ATOMS: atom_id res chain seq x y z
N MET A 1 10.97 14.08 2.15
CA MET A 1 9.53 13.74 2.05
C MET A 1 9.25 13.05 0.73
N ALA A 2 8.25 12.17 0.67
CA ALA A 2 7.77 11.65 -0.60
C ALA A 2 6.96 12.74 -1.32
N ARG A 3 7.46 13.27 -2.45
CA ARG A 3 6.71 14.19 -3.32
C ARG A 3 5.63 13.47 -4.16
N LYS A 4 5.57 12.14 -4.08
CA LYS A 4 4.76 11.25 -4.90
C LYS A 4 3.95 10.28 -4.03
N SER A 5 2.79 9.86 -4.53
CA SER A 5 1.90 8.90 -3.85
C SER A 5 1.44 9.35 -2.44
N LEU A 6 1.19 10.65 -2.28
CA LEU A 6 0.55 11.21 -1.08
C LEU A 6 -0.90 10.75 -0.98
N THR A 7 -1.36 10.49 0.25
CA THR A 7 -2.73 10.06 0.56
C THR A 7 -3.35 11.03 1.56
N ILE A 8 -4.68 11.00 1.72
CA ILE A 8 -5.35 11.78 2.78
C ILE A 8 -4.77 11.47 4.18
N PRO A 9 -4.55 10.20 4.59
CA PRO A 9 -3.83 9.88 5.83
C PRO A 9 -2.42 10.48 5.93
N HIS A 10 -1.63 10.50 4.85
CA HIS A 10 -0.30 11.12 4.87
C HIS A 10 -0.38 12.63 5.19
N LEU A 11 -1.36 13.34 4.62
CA LEU A 11 -1.58 14.76 4.92
C LEU A 11 -2.11 15.00 6.33
N ILE A 12 -3.13 14.25 6.78
CA ILE A 12 -3.68 14.39 8.14
C ILE A 12 -2.56 14.23 9.18
N ARG A 13 -1.70 13.22 9.01
CA ARG A 13 -0.55 13.01 9.89
C ARG A 13 0.48 14.13 9.78
N GLY A 14 1.00 14.38 8.56
CA GLY A 14 2.10 15.33 8.35
C GLY A 14 1.77 16.78 8.72
N LEU A 15 0.54 17.23 8.48
CA LEU A 15 0.10 18.59 8.82
C LEU A 15 -0.27 18.73 10.30
N ALA A 16 -0.75 17.66 10.95
CA ALA A 16 -0.96 17.66 12.40
C ALA A 16 0.38 17.66 13.16
N GLU A 17 1.32 16.80 12.78
CA GLU A 17 2.66 16.72 13.40
C GLU A 17 3.51 17.96 13.10
N GLY A 18 3.50 18.45 11.85
CA GLY A 18 4.37 19.54 11.40
C GLY A 18 3.86 20.94 11.71
N LEU A 19 2.55 21.19 11.61
CA LEU A 19 1.94 22.54 11.63
C LEU A 19 0.74 22.67 12.58
N HIS A 20 0.45 21.64 13.38
CA HIS A 20 -0.72 21.56 14.27
C HIS A 20 -2.07 21.85 13.56
N MET A 21 -2.22 21.38 12.33
CA MET A 21 -3.46 21.53 11.56
C MET A 21 -4.51 20.47 11.93
N GLY A 22 -5.78 20.82 11.75
CA GLY A 22 -6.92 19.95 11.98
C GLY A 22 -7.12 18.92 10.85
N GLY A 23 -7.71 17.79 11.22
CA GLY A 23 -8.08 16.74 10.27
C GLY A 23 -9.18 17.18 9.29
N ASP A 24 -10.00 18.16 9.66
CA ASP A 24 -11.01 18.79 8.80
C ASP A 24 -10.37 19.52 7.61
N PHE A 25 -9.42 20.42 7.89
CA PHE A 25 -8.64 21.12 6.86
C PHE A 25 -7.78 20.15 6.04
N SER A 26 -7.08 19.24 6.71
CA SER A 26 -6.17 18.29 6.06
C SER A 26 -6.90 17.29 5.15
N THR A 27 -8.13 16.91 5.50
CA THR A 27 -9.00 16.08 4.64
C THR A 27 -9.48 16.85 3.42
N LEU A 28 -9.87 18.13 3.57
CA LEU A 28 -10.26 18.96 2.44
C LEU A 28 -9.09 19.16 1.46
N LEU A 29 -7.90 19.51 1.96
CA LEU A 29 -6.71 19.68 1.15
C LEU A 29 -6.32 18.37 0.43
N GLY A 30 -6.40 17.23 1.12
CA GLY A 30 -6.15 15.93 0.50
C GLY A 30 -7.19 15.54 -0.54
N ALA A 31 -8.48 15.86 -0.32
CA ALA A 31 -9.51 15.70 -1.35
C ALA A 31 -9.23 16.59 -2.58
N THR A 32 -8.72 17.82 -2.39
CA THR A 32 -8.29 18.65 -3.52
C THR A 32 -7.08 18.06 -4.24
N GLY A 33 -6.09 17.50 -3.54
CA GLY A 33 -4.97 16.78 -4.16
C GLY A 33 -5.43 15.58 -4.99
N LEU A 34 -6.36 14.78 -4.48
CA LEU A 34 -6.98 13.70 -5.26
C LEU A 34 -7.71 14.24 -6.50
N VAL A 35 -8.45 15.34 -6.40
CA VAL A 35 -9.14 15.97 -7.55
C VAL A 35 -8.17 16.56 -8.60
N ALA A 36 -6.93 16.87 -8.20
CA ALA A 36 -5.86 17.34 -9.06
C ALA A 36 -5.19 16.18 -9.83
N SER A 37 -5.01 15.04 -9.17
CA SER A 37 -4.42 13.79 -9.72
C SER A 37 -5.04 13.36 -11.05
N GLU A 38 -4.21 12.82 -11.94
CA GLU A 38 -4.67 12.16 -13.17
C GLU A 38 -5.54 10.92 -12.88
N HIS A 39 -5.39 10.33 -11.69
CA HIS A 39 -6.06 9.11 -11.25
C HIS A 39 -6.72 9.32 -9.88
N PRO A 40 -7.74 10.21 -9.77
CA PRO A 40 -8.30 10.67 -8.48
C PRO A 40 -8.77 9.55 -7.54
N PHE A 41 -9.12 8.40 -8.11
CA PHE A 41 -9.71 7.26 -7.41
C PHE A 41 -8.69 6.19 -7.00
N THR A 42 -7.39 6.39 -7.23
CA THR A 42 -6.33 5.54 -6.62
C THR A 42 -6.14 5.82 -5.14
N GLY A 43 -6.76 6.89 -4.61
CA GLY A 43 -6.51 7.38 -3.25
C GLY A 43 -5.13 8.04 -3.09
N THR A 44 -4.42 8.29 -4.20
CA THR A 44 -3.09 8.93 -4.21
C THR A 44 -3.00 10.12 -5.17
N PHE A 45 -2.15 11.08 -4.83
CA PHE A 45 -1.75 12.20 -5.68
C PHE A 45 -0.25 12.54 -5.47
N ASN A 46 0.34 13.30 -6.36
CA ASN A 46 1.70 13.86 -6.24
C ASN A 46 1.61 15.36 -5.96
N LEU A 47 2.64 15.97 -5.38
CA LEU A 47 2.63 17.43 -5.18
C LEU A 47 2.53 18.19 -6.51
N ASP A 48 3.27 17.74 -7.52
CA ASP A 48 3.27 18.26 -8.88
C ASP A 48 1.86 18.21 -9.55
N ASP A 49 0.92 17.41 -9.04
CA ASP A 49 -0.47 17.39 -9.54
C ASP A 49 -1.21 18.70 -9.17
N LEU A 50 -0.79 19.39 -8.10
CA LEU A 50 -1.39 20.64 -7.60
C LEU A 50 -1.06 21.87 -8.47
N ASP A 51 -0.05 21.76 -9.34
CA ASP A 51 0.45 22.83 -10.22
C ASP A 51 -0.53 23.20 -11.35
N MET A 52 -1.62 22.45 -11.51
CA MET A 52 -2.54 22.60 -12.63
C MET A 52 -3.30 23.94 -12.56
N HIS A 53 -2.96 24.86 -13.46
CA HIS A 53 -3.47 26.24 -13.40
C HIS A 53 -5.00 26.33 -13.31
N ASN A 54 -5.49 27.13 -12.36
CA ASN A 54 -6.89 27.32 -11.97
C ASN A 54 -7.63 26.05 -11.49
N TRP A 55 -6.96 24.91 -11.26
CA TRP A 55 -7.63 23.66 -10.87
C TRP A 55 -6.78 22.70 -10.00
N PRO A 56 -7.26 22.25 -8.82
CA PRO A 56 -8.37 22.79 -8.04
C PRO A 56 -7.95 24.00 -7.19
N THR A 57 -6.69 24.05 -6.74
CA THR A 57 -6.17 25.00 -5.75
C THR A 57 -5.30 26.12 -6.30
N GLU A 58 -4.49 25.89 -7.33
CA GLU A 58 -3.71 26.98 -7.95
C GLU A 58 -4.64 28.09 -8.48
N HIS A 59 -4.17 29.35 -8.39
CA HIS A 59 -4.82 30.50 -9.00
C HIS A 59 -3.87 31.70 -9.25
N ASP A 60 -4.29 32.60 -10.15
CA ASP A 60 -3.73 33.94 -10.33
C ASP A 60 -3.76 34.76 -9.02
N VAL A 61 -2.99 35.86 -8.94
CA VAL A 61 -2.91 36.73 -7.75
C VAL A 61 -2.28 36.03 -6.53
N SER A 62 -1.35 35.11 -6.81
CA SER A 62 -0.53 34.46 -5.80
C SER A 62 0.39 35.46 -5.07
N VAL A 63 0.75 35.10 -3.82
CA VAL A 63 1.55 35.95 -2.90
C VAL A 63 3.02 36.04 -3.31
N SER A 64 3.61 34.94 -3.79
CA SER A 64 5.03 34.84 -4.18
C SER A 64 5.27 34.13 -5.52
N ARG A 65 4.20 33.87 -6.29
CA ARG A 65 4.23 33.20 -7.61
C ARG A 65 3.62 34.11 -8.69
N PRO A 66 4.15 34.14 -9.92
CA PRO A 66 3.56 34.87 -11.05
C PRO A 66 2.22 34.30 -11.49
N ASP A 67 1.40 35.12 -12.14
CA ASP A 67 0.17 34.66 -12.82
C ASP A 67 0.54 33.84 -14.08
N ALA A 68 -0.06 32.66 -14.25
CA ALA A 68 0.34 31.72 -15.31
C ALA A 68 0.23 32.28 -16.74
N ASN A 69 -0.73 33.18 -16.98
CA ASN A 69 -0.95 33.79 -18.29
C ASN A 69 0.04 34.93 -18.65
N LEU A 70 0.95 35.32 -17.75
CA LEU A 70 2.05 36.24 -18.08
C LEU A 70 3.17 35.56 -18.89
N GLY A 71 3.23 34.24 -18.88
CA GLY A 71 4.25 33.43 -19.55
C GLY A 71 5.53 33.29 -18.73
N GLY A 72 6.10 32.08 -18.73
CA GLY A 72 7.23 31.70 -17.89
C GLY A 72 6.83 30.69 -16.82
N ASP A 73 7.67 30.57 -15.79
CA ASP A 73 7.40 29.72 -14.62
C ASP A 73 6.46 30.45 -13.65
N TYR A 74 5.36 29.78 -13.30
CA TYR A 74 4.32 30.26 -12.37
C TYR A 74 4.20 29.41 -11.10
N ILE A 75 5.03 28.37 -10.96
CA ILE A 75 5.00 27.40 -9.85
C ILE A 75 6.10 27.71 -8.83
N SER A 76 7.32 27.98 -9.32
CA SER A 76 8.47 28.30 -8.47
C SER A 76 8.29 29.63 -7.73
N PHE A 77 8.92 29.74 -6.55
CA PHE A 77 9.05 31.02 -5.85
C PHE A 77 9.66 32.09 -6.78
N ASN A 78 9.04 33.27 -6.80
CA ASN A 78 9.47 34.41 -7.60
C ASN A 78 9.73 35.63 -6.72
N GLU A 79 11.00 36.00 -6.63
CA GLU A 79 11.48 37.10 -5.81
C GLU A 79 10.81 38.44 -6.16
N THR A 80 10.59 38.74 -7.45
CA THR A 80 9.94 39.99 -7.88
C THR A 80 8.51 40.10 -7.37
N VAL A 81 7.72 39.02 -7.50
CA VAL A 81 6.34 38.98 -7.00
C VAL A 81 6.32 39.07 -5.48
N TRP A 82 7.18 38.30 -4.80
CA TRP A 82 7.29 38.34 -3.34
C TRP A 82 7.70 39.72 -2.82
N ASN A 83 8.72 40.35 -3.40
CA ASN A 83 9.17 41.69 -3.04
C ASN A 83 8.05 42.74 -3.24
N SER A 84 7.22 42.60 -4.29
CA SER A 84 6.05 43.47 -4.49
C SER A 84 4.98 43.34 -3.40
N TYR A 85 4.87 42.16 -2.78
CA TYR A 85 3.94 41.90 -1.68
C TYR A 85 4.52 42.29 -0.31
N ILE A 86 5.77 41.89 -0.03
CA ILE A 86 6.37 42.03 1.31
C ILE A 86 6.79 43.47 1.63
N SER A 87 7.06 44.31 0.63
CA SER A 87 7.37 45.74 0.81
C SER A 87 6.26 46.55 1.50
N PHE A 88 5.01 46.07 1.48
CA PHE A 88 3.92 46.65 2.29
C PHE A 88 4.19 46.59 3.81
N PHE A 89 5.10 45.72 4.24
CA PHE A 89 5.49 45.51 5.63
C PHE A 89 6.88 46.10 5.95
N ASP A 90 7.46 46.91 5.08
CA ASP A 90 8.77 47.54 5.33
C ASP A 90 8.78 48.31 6.66
N GLY A 91 9.81 48.05 7.47
CA GLY A 91 9.94 48.60 8.82
C GLY A 91 9.03 47.98 9.89
N LYS A 92 8.23 46.96 9.58
CA LYS A 92 7.39 46.25 10.56
C LYS A 92 8.05 44.95 11.04
N PRO A 93 8.11 44.69 12.36
CA PRO A 93 8.60 43.42 12.89
C PRO A 93 7.61 42.26 12.72
N THR A 94 6.35 42.56 12.38
CA THR A 94 5.27 41.58 12.28
C THR A 94 4.36 41.82 11.08
N MET A 95 3.92 40.74 10.46
CA MET A 95 2.88 40.71 9.45
C MET A 95 1.51 40.92 10.13
N ASP A 96 0.87 42.08 9.93
CA ASP A 96 -0.44 42.40 10.51
C ASP A 96 -1.59 42.29 9.49
N VAL A 97 -2.79 41.95 10.00
CA VAL A 97 -4.00 41.67 9.20
C VAL A 97 -4.41 42.81 8.27
N VAL A 98 -4.24 44.07 8.69
CA VAL A 98 -4.62 45.25 7.89
C VAL A 98 -3.68 45.39 6.69
N THR A 99 -2.39 45.19 6.93
CA THR A 99 -1.35 45.29 5.90
C THR A 99 -1.40 44.11 4.94
N THR A 100 -1.67 42.90 5.43
CA THR A 100 -2.01 41.71 4.62
C THR A 100 -3.16 42.00 3.66
N ALA A 101 -4.22 42.66 4.13
CA ALA A 101 -5.36 43.02 3.29
C ALA A 101 -4.98 44.03 2.18
N HIS A 102 -4.14 45.02 2.50
CA HIS A 102 -3.63 45.99 1.53
C HIS A 102 -2.68 45.35 0.50
N ALA A 103 -1.70 44.55 0.95
CA ALA A 103 -0.74 43.86 0.08
C ALA A 103 -1.43 42.89 -0.90
N ARG A 104 -2.38 42.10 -0.40
CA ARG A 104 -3.24 41.23 -1.22
C ARG A 104 -4.04 42.03 -2.26
N TYR A 105 -4.63 43.16 -1.86
CA TYR A 105 -5.37 44.01 -2.80
C TYR A 105 -4.46 44.61 -3.87
N ALA A 106 -3.23 45.00 -3.51
CA ALA A 106 -2.24 45.50 -4.47
C ALA A 106 -1.84 44.44 -5.50
N ARG A 107 -1.60 43.17 -5.08
CA ARG A 107 -1.42 42.03 -6.00
C ARG A 107 -2.59 41.90 -6.98
N LEU A 108 -3.84 42.04 -6.52
CA LEU A 108 -5.02 41.98 -7.39
C LEU A 108 -5.05 43.13 -8.42
N GLN A 109 -4.65 44.34 -8.04
CA GLN A 109 -4.60 45.48 -8.97
C GLN A 109 -3.47 45.33 -10.00
N ASP A 110 -2.32 44.80 -9.58
CA ASP A 110 -1.20 44.48 -10.46
C ASP A 110 -1.59 43.43 -11.51
N SER A 111 -2.16 42.30 -11.07
CA SER A 111 -2.70 41.27 -11.98
C SER A 111 -3.79 41.83 -12.91
N LYS A 112 -4.72 42.66 -12.43
CA LYS A 112 -5.74 43.31 -13.29
C LYS A 112 -5.14 44.21 -14.38
N LYS A 113 -4.00 44.83 -14.09
CA LYS A 113 -3.30 45.73 -15.02
C LYS A 113 -2.48 44.96 -16.05
N ASN A 114 -1.83 43.87 -15.62
CA ASN A 114 -0.77 43.21 -16.39
C ASN A 114 -1.21 41.87 -17.03
N ASN A 115 -2.21 41.18 -16.46
CA ASN A 115 -2.69 39.88 -16.94
C ASN A 115 -4.03 40.04 -17.71
N PRO A 116 -4.02 40.08 -19.07
CA PRO A 116 -5.22 40.32 -19.87
C PRO A 116 -6.20 39.14 -19.91
N LYS A 117 -5.87 38.00 -19.28
CA LYS A 117 -6.79 36.86 -19.11
C LYS A 117 -6.97 36.46 -17.63
N LEU A 118 -6.75 37.41 -16.71
CA LEU A 118 -6.89 37.22 -15.26
C LEU A 118 -8.16 36.44 -14.90
N VAL A 119 -7.98 35.31 -14.22
CA VAL A 119 -9.06 34.55 -13.60
C VAL A 119 -9.03 34.85 -12.10
N PHE A 120 -9.88 35.78 -11.66
CA PHE A 120 -10.03 36.08 -10.23
C PHE A 120 -11.50 36.26 -9.85
N GLY A 121 -12.16 35.15 -9.54
CA GLY A 121 -13.54 35.09 -9.11
C GLY A 121 -13.67 34.67 -7.63
N PRO A 122 -14.88 34.24 -7.21
CA PRO A 122 -15.14 33.87 -5.82
C PRO A 122 -14.53 32.53 -5.38
N LYS A 123 -13.72 31.84 -6.20
CA LYS A 123 -12.93 30.67 -5.78
C LYS A 123 -11.53 31.15 -5.41
N GLU A 124 -10.91 31.87 -6.32
CA GLU A 124 -9.55 32.41 -6.26
C GLU A 124 -9.44 33.45 -5.13
N GLU A 125 -10.45 34.29 -4.94
CA GLU A 125 -10.50 35.17 -3.76
C GLU A 125 -10.49 34.38 -2.44
N VAL A 126 -11.29 33.32 -2.35
CA VAL A 126 -11.44 32.52 -1.13
C VAL A 126 -10.14 31.79 -0.79
N LEU A 127 -9.48 31.21 -1.79
CA LEU A 127 -8.19 30.54 -1.66
C LEU A 127 -7.09 31.56 -1.28
N SER A 128 -6.97 32.66 -2.01
CA SER A 128 -6.04 33.77 -1.71
C SER A 128 -6.18 34.29 -0.27
N LEU A 129 -7.41 34.48 0.24
CA LEU A 129 -7.64 34.87 1.63
C LEU A 129 -7.25 33.78 2.63
N ALA A 130 -7.55 32.52 2.32
CA ALA A 130 -7.18 31.38 3.15
C ALA A 130 -5.66 31.19 3.23
N GLU A 131 -4.93 31.32 2.13
CA GLU A 131 -3.46 31.26 2.09
C GLU A 131 -2.82 32.37 2.92
N ASN A 132 -3.30 33.61 2.77
CA ASN A 132 -2.84 34.74 3.57
C ASN A 132 -3.13 34.54 5.06
N ALA A 133 -4.28 33.94 5.41
CA ALA A 133 -4.61 33.56 6.78
C ALA A 133 -3.74 32.40 7.29
N LEU A 134 -3.42 31.40 6.47
CA LEU A 134 -2.53 30.29 6.81
C LEU A 134 -1.12 30.79 7.14
N ILE A 135 -0.56 31.71 6.35
CA ILE A 135 0.76 32.31 6.63
C ILE A 135 0.75 32.99 8.01
N LEU A 136 -0.24 33.86 8.27
CA LEU A 136 -0.40 34.54 9.55
C LEU A 136 -0.57 33.58 10.75
N MET A 137 -1.40 32.55 10.61
CA MET A 137 -1.70 31.61 11.69
C MET A 137 -0.55 30.63 11.96
N THR A 138 0.14 30.17 10.91
CA THR A 138 1.21 29.18 11.02
C THR A 138 2.50 29.83 11.52
N MET A 139 2.84 31.02 11.03
CA MET A 139 4.06 31.76 11.41
C MET A 139 3.83 32.79 12.52
N GLY A 140 2.64 32.81 13.15
CA GLY A 140 2.32 33.74 14.24
C GLY A 140 2.47 35.23 13.92
N GLY A 141 2.56 35.58 12.63
CA GLY A 141 2.87 36.93 12.15
C GLY A 141 4.32 37.40 12.34
N ASN A 142 5.28 36.59 12.79
CA ASN A 142 6.69 37.01 12.88
C ASN A 142 7.30 37.16 11.47
N MET A 143 7.88 38.33 11.16
CA MET A 143 8.37 38.62 9.81
C MET A 143 9.51 37.70 9.35
N ASP A 144 10.47 37.40 10.23
CA ASP A 144 11.64 36.56 9.89
C ASP A 144 11.21 35.11 9.65
N TRP A 145 10.26 34.63 10.46
CA TRP A 145 9.65 33.30 10.27
C TRP A 145 8.85 33.22 8.95
N VAL A 146 8.09 34.26 8.61
CA VAL A 146 7.36 34.35 7.33
C VAL A 146 8.31 34.34 6.14
N LYS A 147 9.42 35.10 6.18
CA LYS A 147 10.42 35.10 5.11
C LYS A 147 11.07 33.73 4.93
N CYS A 148 11.60 33.13 5.99
CA CYS A 148 12.17 31.78 5.94
C CYS A 148 11.17 30.74 5.37
N PHE A 149 9.89 30.83 5.75
CA PHE A 149 8.87 29.91 5.29
C PHE A 149 8.53 30.07 3.79
N ILE A 150 8.52 31.30 3.27
CA ILE A 150 8.14 31.59 1.87
C ILE A 150 9.34 31.53 0.91
N GLU A 151 10.52 31.98 1.35
CA GLU A 151 11.74 32.11 0.52
C GLU A 151 12.56 30.81 0.48
N GLU A 152 12.62 30.06 1.60
CA GLU A 152 13.39 28.80 1.70
C GLU A 152 12.51 27.54 1.68
N GLU A 153 11.18 27.68 1.71
CA GLU A 153 10.22 26.58 1.94
C GLU A 153 10.52 25.74 3.20
N LYS A 154 11.13 26.39 4.21
CA LYS A 154 11.68 25.76 5.42
C LYS A 154 10.91 26.19 6.67
N LEU A 155 10.70 25.27 7.62
CA LEU A 155 10.17 25.59 8.94
C LEU A 155 11.28 26.22 9.81
N PRO A 156 11.11 27.44 10.35
CA PRO A 156 12.17 28.22 11.00
C PRO A 156 12.48 27.78 12.46
N PHE A 157 12.62 26.47 12.70
CA PHE A 157 12.93 25.89 14.01
C PHE A 157 14.21 26.46 14.65
N ASP A 158 15.22 26.74 13.81
CA ASP A 158 16.51 27.34 14.19
C ASP A 158 16.35 28.79 14.70
N GLN A 159 15.31 29.49 14.21
CA GLN A 159 14.93 30.84 14.64
C GLN A 159 13.92 30.83 15.81
N GLY A 160 13.77 29.69 16.49
CA GLY A 160 12.89 29.51 17.64
C GLY A 160 11.41 29.25 17.33
N TRP A 161 10.99 29.18 16.06
CA TRP A 161 9.61 28.85 15.70
C TRP A 161 9.22 27.44 16.17
N ARG A 162 7.98 27.27 16.60
CA ARG A 162 7.36 25.99 16.94
C ARG A 162 5.92 25.98 16.42
N PRO A 163 5.30 24.80 16.19
CA PRO A 163 3.90 24.71 15.76
C PRO A 163 2.96 25.52 16.67
N PRO A 164 1.92 26.18 16.12
CA PRO A 164 1.01 27.02 16.90
C PRO A 164 0.36 26.26 18.07
N GLY A 165 0.18 26.93 19.21
CA GLY A 165 -0.47 26.33 20.38
C GLY A 165 -1.95 25.99 20.16
N GLU A 166 -2.65 26.78 19.33
CA GLU A 166 -4.03 26.51 18.90
C GLU A 166 -4.05 25.73 17.59
N LYS A 167 -4.95 24.74 17.49
CA LYS A 167 -5.10 23.88 16.31
C LYS A 167 -5.76 24.63 15.15
N ILE A 168 -5.10 24.65 13.98
CA ILE A 168 -5.61 25.31 12.78
C ILE A 168 -6.69 24.45 12.11
N THR A 169 -7.96 24.81 12.31
CA THR A 169 -9.17 24.21 11.70
C THR A 169 -9.75 25.08 10.60
N LEU A 170 -10.65 24.54 9.76
CA LEU A 170 -11.40 25.31 8.75
C LEU A 170 -12.19 26.47 9.37
N ILE A 171 -12.72 26.29 10.58
CA ILE A 171 -13.45 27.34 11.31
C ILE A 171 -12.51 28.47 11.73
N SER A 172 -11.35 28.16 12.33
CA SER A 172 -10.38 29.18 12.71
C SER A 172 -9.81 29.91 11.50
N LEU A 173 -9.56 29.17 10.41
CA LEU A 173 -9.05 29.72 9.16
C LEU A 173 -10.07 30.65 8.49
N GLY A 174 -11.33 30.23 8.40
CA GLY A 174 -12.42 31.05 7.87
C GLY A 174 -12.64 32.34 8.68
N ARG A 175 -12.53 32.28 10.01
CA ARG A 175 -12.59 33.48 10.87
C ARG A 175 -11.47 34.48 10.53
N LYS A 176 -10.22 34.03 10.44
CA LYS A 176 -9.08 34.89 10.10
C LYS A 176 -9.16 35.43 8.67
N SER A 177 -9.64 34.62 7.72
CA SER A 177 -9.88 35.03 6.33
C SER A 177 -10.92 36.15 6.22
N VAL A 178 -12.02 36.06 6.99
CA VAL A 178 -13.04 37.13 7.07
C VAL A 178 -12.50 38.39 7.75
N GLU A 179 -11.55 38.26 8.68
CA GLU A 179 -10.85 39.39 9.31
C GLU A 179 -10.02 40.18 8.28
N ILE A 180 -9.21 39.49 7.48
CA ILE A 180 -8.44 40.09 6.36
C ILE A 180 -9.40 40.77 5.35
N LEU A 181 -10.51 40.11 5.01
CA LEU A 181 -11.49 40.64 4.06
C LEU A 181 -12.16 41.95 4.54
N LYS A 182 -12.39 42.10 5.85
CA LYS A 182 -12.96 43.34 6.44
C LYS A 182 -12.05 44.55 6.24
N HIS A 183 -10.73 44.34 6.24
CA HIS A 183 -9.74 45.39 6.01
C HIS A 183 -9.35 45.56 4.52
N SER A 184 -9.95 44.79 3.60
CA SER A 184 -9.63 44.87 2.17
C SER A 184 -10.30 46.09 1.51
N PRO A 185 -9.54 47.02 0.90
CA PRO A 185 -10.07 48.17 0.16
C PRO A 185 -11.01 47.71 -0.96
N ASP A 186 -11.96 48.55 -1.35
CA ASP A 186 -13.08 48.27 -2.26
C ASP A 186 -12.88 47.12 -3.28
N LEU A 187 -13.18 45.91 -2.82
CA LEU A 187 -13.75 44.86 -3.66
C LEU A 187 -15.25 45.12 -3.80
N ALA A 188 -15.78 44.83 -5.00
CA ALA A 188 -17.20 44.98 -5.31
C ALA A 188 -18.08 44.33 -4.23
N PRO A 189 -19.14 45.01 -3.75
CA PRO A 189 -19.99 44.49 -2.66
C PRO A 189 -20.56 43.09 -2.92
N GLU A 190 -20.88 42.79 -4.19
CA GLU A 190 -21.36 41.48 -4.63
C GLU A 190 -20.30 40.38 -4.41
N LEU A 191 -19.04 40.64 -4.78
CA LEU A 191 -17.94 39.70 -4.62
C LEU A 191 -17.63 39.48 -3.14
N LYS A 192 -17.55 40.56 -2.33
CA LYS A 192 -17.42 40.46 -0.86
C LYS A 192 -18.54 39.59 -0.25
N GLY A 193 -19.78 39.79 -0.68
CA GLY A 193 -20.94 39.01 -0.21
C GLY A 193 -20.88 37.51 -0.58
N VAL A 194 -20.52 37.19 -1.83
CA VAL A 194 -20.38 35.79 -2.27
C VAL A 194 -19.21 35.10 -1.57
N THR A 195 -18.08 35.79 -1.38
CA THR A 195 -16.90 35.30 -0.68
C THR A 195 -17.20 34.99 0.79
N ILE A 196 -17.85 35.90 1.52
CA ILE A 196 -18.28 35.66 2.91
C ILE A 196 -19.22 34.45 2.99
N ARG A 197 -20.14 34.31 2.04
CA ARG A 197 -21.05 33.16 1.97
C ARG A 197 -20.29 31.86 1.75
N ARG A 198 -19.39 31.80 0.76
CA ARG A 198 -18.55 30.62 0.48
C ARG A 198 -17.66 30.23 1.64
N MET A 199 -17.08 31.18 2.37
CA MET A 199 -16.32 30.89 3.59
C MET A 199 -17.21 30.35 4.71
N ALA A 200 -18.42 30.89 4.87
CA ALA A 200 -19.40 30.33 5.78
C ALA A 200 -19.83 28.92 5.36
N ASP A 201 -19.95 28.64 4.06
CA ASP A 201 -20.31 27.32 3.52
C ASP A 201 -19.18 26.30 3.70
N MET A 202 -17.90 26.69 3.51
CA MET A 202 -16.76 25.84 3.85
C MET A 202 -16.65 25.59 5.37
N ALA A 203 -16.94 26.58 6.21
CA ALA A 203 -17.05 26.38 7.65
C ALA A 203 -18.25 25.48 8.01
N ARG A 204 -19.35 25.51 7.23
CA ARG A 204 -20.50 24.62 7.39
C ARG A 204 -20.22 23.17 6.95
N LEU A 205 -19.26 22.92 6.05
CA LEU A 205 -18.77 21.56 5.78
C LEU A 205 -18.07 20.92 6.99
N SER A 206 -17.55 21.72 7.91
CA SER A 206 -17.04 21.28 9.22
C SER A 206 -18.10 21.28 10.35
N ALA A 207 -19.35 21.63 10.02
CA ALA A 207 -20.49 21.66 10.95
C ALA A 207 -21.57 20.64 10.52
N PRO A 208 -22.57 20.34 11.37
CA PRO A 208 -23.69 19.49 10.97
C PRO A 208 -24.43 20.09 9.77
N ALA A 209 -24.57 19.31 8.69
CA ALA A 209 -24.86 19.84 7.36
C ALA A 209 -26.27 20.42 7.20
N SER A 210 -26.37 21.54 6.46
CA SER A 210 -27.61 22.04 5.85
C SER A 210 -27.35 22.62 4.44
N ASP A 211 -27.61 21.79 3.43
CA ASP A 211 -28.07 22.10 2.06
C ASP A 211 -27.34 23.13 1.13
N SER A 212 -26.44 22.58 0.31
CA SER A 212 -26.64 22.43 -1.16
C SER A 212 -26.05 23.41 -2.22
N LYS A 213 -25.59 22.78 -3.32
CA LYS A 213 -25.62 23.17 -4.77
C LYS A 213 -24.39 23.82 -5.48
N ARG A 214 -23.46 22.94 -5.90
CA ARG A 214 -22.95 22.68 -7.28
C ARG A 214 -22.74 23.81 -8.32
N ARG A 215 -21.52 23.89 -8.91
CA ARG A 215 -21.14 23.80 -10.37
C ARG A 215 -19.68 24.26 -10.62
N ALA A 216 -18.78 23.47 -11.24
CA ALA A 216 -18.53 23.28 -12.70
C ALA A 216 -17.79 24.46 -13.40
N SER A 217 -16.44 24.58 -13.47
CA SER A 217 -15.38 23.83 -14.22
C SER A 217 -15.23 24.15 -15.73
N TYR A 218 -13.97 24.38 -16.24
CA TYR A 218 -13.34 23.54 -17.31
C TYR A 218 -11.86 23.77 -17.79
N LYS A 219 -11.27 22.68 -18.37
CA LYS A 219 -9.92 22.45 -18.98
C LYS A 219 -9.73 22.71 -20.51
N SER A 220 -8.48 23.01 -20.96
CA SER A 220 -7.78 22.50 -22.20
C SER A 220 -6.50 23.33 -22.58
N SER A 221 -5.41 22.85 -23.21
CA SER A 221 -4.81 21.50 -23.50
C SER A 221 -3.44 21.60 -24.25
N ASP A 222 -2.63 20.53 -24.22
CA ASP A 222 -1.25 20.23 -24.73
C ASP A 222 -0.68 20.81 -26.06
N GLY A 223 0.67 20.79 -26.15
CA GLY A 223 1.49 20.88 -27.37
C GLY A 223 2.75 19.98 -27.30
N ASN A 224 3.24 19.46 -28.44
CA ASN A 224 4.14 18.28 -28.50
C ASN A 224 5.40 18.53 -29.37
N VAL A 225 6.58 18.02 -28.97
CA VAL A 225 7.87 18.17 -29.70
C VAL A 225 8.64 16.85 -29.75
N ARG A 226 9.22 16.52 -30.92
CA ARG A 226 9.87 15.23 -31.21
C ARG A 226 11.30 15.14 -30.69
N GLN A 227 11.70 13.96 -30.18
CA GLN A 227 13.07 13.60 -29.81
C GLN A 227 13.75 12.67 -30.84
N SER A 228 15.05 12.43 -30.67
CA SER A 228 15.93 11.78 -31.67
C SER A 228 15.87 10.24 -31.65
N ALA A 229 15.69 9.64 -32.84
CA ALA A 229 15.55 8.19 -33.05
C ALA A 229 16.73 7.33 -32.55
N ALA A 230 17.94 7.90 -32.41
CA ALA A 230 19.09 7.15 -31.89
C ALA A 230 19.03 6.96 -30.36
N LEU A 231 18.52 7.95 -29.63
CA LEU A 231 18.21 7.83 -28.20
C LEU A 231 16.98 6.94 -28.00
N GLU A 232 16.00 7.06 -28.89
CA GLU A 232 14.82 6.19 -28.96
C GLU A 232 15.22 4.71 -29.15
N ALA A 233 16.18 4.39 -30.03
CA ALA A 233 16.66 3.02 -30.27
C ALA A 233 17.43 2.37 -29.09
N VAL A 234 17.95 3.17 -28.15
CA VAL A 234 18.60 2.66 -26.92
C VAL A 234 17.60 2.67 -25.75
N GLY A 235 16.69 3.63 -25.70
CA GLY A 235 15.60 3.70 -24.71
C GLY A 235 14.47 2.70 -24.94
N SER A 236 14.24 2.27 -26.18
CA SER A 236 13.23 1.27 -26.57
C SER A 236 13.66 -0.18 -26.35
N ARG A 237 14.93 -0.43 -25.98
CA ARG A 237 15.35 -1.77 -25.55
C ARG A 237 14.73 -2.06 -24.18
N PRO A 238 13.92 -3.13 -24.02
CA PRO A 238 13.28 -3.42 -22.75
C PRO A 238 14.33 -3.67 -21.67
N ARG A 239 14.42 -2.76 -20.69
CA ARG A 239 15.29 -2.88 -19.49
C ARG A 239 14.71 -3.85 -18.45
N HIS A 240 13.94 -4.84 -18.89
CA HIS A 240 13.36 -5.85 -18.02
C HIS A 240 14.35 -7.00 -17.86
N ALA A 241 14.59 -7.42 -16.62
CA ALA A 241 15.32 -8.65 -16.34
C ALA A 241 14.62 -9.81 -17.06
N GLN A 242 15.33 -10.49 -17.96
CA GLN A 242 14.79 -11.61 -18.71
C GLN A 242 15.07 -12.90 -17.96
N ARG A 243 14.00 -13.60 -17.60
CA ARG A 243 14.08 -15.01 -17.18
C ARG A 243 14.74 -15.81 -18.29
N ARG A 244 15.72 -16.63 -17.93
CA ARG A 244 16.60 -17.35 -18.86
C ARG A 244 16.63 -18.84 -18.53
N PRO A 245 16.92 -19.71 -19.52
CA PRO A 245 17.06 -21.13 -19.27
C PRO A 245 18.14 -21.41 -18.24
N THR A 246 17.90 -22.36 -17.35
CA THR A 246 18.91 -22.86 -16.42
C THR A 246 19.24 -24.31 -16.67
N LYS A 247 20.48 -24.69 -16.33
CA LYS A 247 20.92 -26.07 -16.23
C LYS A 247 21.41 -26.31 -14.80
N GLU A 248 21.27 -27.54 -14.31
CA GLU A 248 21.85 -27.95 -13.02
C GLU A 248 23.37 -27.74 -12.98
N THR A 249 23.91 -27.49 -11.78
CA THR A 249 25.35 -27.49 -11.52
C THR A 249 25.95 -28.88 -11.77
N SER A 250 27.10 -28.92 -12.44
CA SER A 250 27.83 -30.17 -12.67
C SER A 250 28.38 -30.73 -11.35
N TYR A 251 28.56 -32.06 -11.29
CA TYR A 251 29.01 -32.82 -10.11
C TYR A 251 30.09 -32.08 -9.30
N ASP A 252 31.20 -31.70 -9.96
CA ASP A 252 32.34 -31.03 -9.32
C ASP A 252 32.00 -29.66 -8.69
N LEU A 253 31.10 -28.88 -9.33
CA LEU A 253 30.69 -27.56 -8.82
C LEU A 253 29.76 -27.72 -7.62
N SER A 254 28.85 -28.69 -7.67
CA SER A 254 27.95 -28.98 -6.54
C SER A 254 28.73 -29.53 -5.35
N ASN A 255 29.75 -30.37 -5.56
CA ASN A 255 30.67 -30.81 -4.51
C ASN A 255 31.51 -29.66 -3.93
N HIS A 256 31.97 -28.72 -4.76
CA HIS A 256 32.68 -27.55 -4.25
C HIS A 256 31.79 -26.66 -3.38
N ALA A 257 30.53 -26.46 -3.78
CA ALA A 257 29.54 -25.77 -2.95
C ALA A 257 29.21 -26.56 -1.66
N LYS A 258 29.08 -27.90 -1.75
CA LYS A 258 28.85 -28.80 -0.61
C LYS A 258 29.90 -28.59 0.48
N ALA A 259 31.18 -28.61 0.12
CA ALA A 259 32.30 -28.44 1.05
C ALA A 259 32.22 -27.12 1.84
N TYR A 260 31.82 -26.01 1.21
CA TYR A 260 31.60 -24.75 1.93
C TYR A 260 30.39 -24.81 2.87
N LEU A 261 29.28 -25.40 2.43
CA LEU A 261 28.03 -25.46 3.22
C LEU A 261 28.16 -26.40 4.43
N GLU A 262 28.81 -27.56 4.26
CA GLU A 262 29.09 -28.50 5.35
C GLU A 262 30.16 -27.96 6.31
N GLY A 263 31.17 -27.26 5.79
CA GLY A 263 32.18 -26.56 6.59
C GLY A 263 31.70 -25.27 7.27
N GLY A 264 30.39 -24.98 7.28
CA GLY A 264 29.82 -23.78 7.92
C GLY A 264 30.11 -22.44 7.21
N GLN A 265 30.83 -22.45 6.09
CA GLN A 265 31.21 -21.26 5.32
C GLN A 265 30.08 -20.80 4.38
N TYR A 266 28.89 -20.56 4.96
CA TYR A 266 27.66 -20.26 4.21
C TYR A 266 27.78 -19.05 3.28
N VAL A 267 28.55 -18.02 3.67
CA VAL A 267 28.81 -16.85 2.82
C VAL A 267 29.50 -17.27 1.53
N SER A 268 30.65 -17.95 1.63
CA SER A 268 31.43 -18.45 0.49
C SER A 268 30.60 -19.39 -0.38
N GLY A 269 29.86 -20.32 0.24
CA GLY A 269 29.01 -21.28 -0.46
C GLY A 269 27.91 -20.60 -1.29
N TYR A 270 27.14 -19.69 -0.69
CA TYR A 270 26.05 -19.01 -1.39
C TYR A 270 26.49 -17.89 -2.33
N ASP A 271 27.61 -17.19 -2.05
CA ASP A 271 28.19 -16.24 -3.02
C ASP A 271 28.78 -16.96 -4.25
N PHE A 272 29.32 -18.17 -4.08
CA PHE A 272 29.74 -19.03 -5.20
C PHE A 272 28.54 -19.49 -6.04
N LEU A 273 27.48 -20.03 -5.41
CA LEU A 273 26.25 -20.43 -6.11
C LEU A 273 25.55 -19.24 -6.80
N TYR A 274 25.52 -18.07 -6.15
CA TYR A 274 25.05 -16.82 -6.75
C TYR A 274 25.86 -16.46 -7.99
N SER A 275 27.20 -16.54 -7.92
CA SER A 275 28.07 -16.23 -9.05
C SER A 275 27.84 -17.17 -10.25
N LEU A 276 27.65 -18.47 -9.98
CA LEU A 276 27.31 -19.47 -11.01
C LEU A 276 25.94 -19.22 -11.67
N LEU A 277 24.98 -18.70 -10.90
CA LEU A 277 23.63 -18.39 -11.39
C LEU A 277 23.54 -17.02 -12.08
N ALA A 278 24.30 -16.02 -11.64
CA ALA A 278 24.26 -14.64 -12.14
C ALA A 278 25.22 -14.38 -13.32
N ALA A 279 26.17 -15.28 -13.61
CA ALA A 279 27.13 -15.13 -14.70
C ALA A 279 26.45 -14.90 -16.07
N GLY A 280 26.86 -13.85 -16.79
CA GLY A 280 26.35 -13.53 -18.13
C GLY A 280 24.97 -12.86 -18.18
N THR A 281 24.38 -12.47 -17.03
CA THR A 281 23.07 -11.79 -16.98
C THR A 281 23.08 -10.43 -17.71
N SER A 282 24.14 -9.62 -17.54
CA SER A 282 24.27 -8.27 -18.12
C SER A 282 24.40 -8.23 -19.66
N ILE A 283 24.65 -9.38 -20.29
CA ILE A 283 24.85 -9.53 -21.75
C ILE A 283 23.77 -10.40 -22.41
N SER A 284 22.78 -10.86 -21.64
CA SER A 284 21.69 -11.70 -22.14
C SER A 284 20.67 -10.91 -22.96
N THR A 285 20.20 -11.49 -24.06
CA THR A 285 19.18 -10.89 -24.94
C THR A 285 18.14 -11.95 -25.32
N PRO A 286 16.90 -11.58 -25.73
CA PRO A 286 15.88 -12.59 -25.98
C PRO A 286 16.18 -13.46 -27.22
N ALA A 287 17.07 -13.01 -28.10
CA ALA A 287 17.54 -13.79 -29.24
C ALA A 287 18.70 -14.74 -28.91
N GLN A 288 19.44 -14.49 -27.82
CA GLN A 288 20.55 -15.30 -27.35
C GLN A 288 20.60 -15.30 -25.81
N PRO A 289 19.82 -16.16 -25.14
CA PRO A 289 19.81 -16.25 -23.70
C PRO A 289 21.01 -17.06 -23.19
N TYR A 290 21.82 -16.48 -22.30
CA TYR A 290 22.90 -17.20 -21.63
C TYR A 290 22.32 -18.09 -20.54
N MET A 291 22.69 -19.38 -20.49
CA MET A 291 22.20 -20.28 -19.46
C MET A 291 22.82 -20.01 -18.08
N GLY A 292 21.98 -19.95 -17.04
CA GLY A 292 22.42 -19.93 -15.65
C GLY A 292 22.62 -21.33 -15.09
N ARG A 293 23.44 -21.47 -14.04
CA ARG A 293 23.58 -22.74 -13.30
C ARG A 293 22.76 -22.72 -12.01
N LEU A 294 21.81 -23.65 -11.88
CA LEU A 294 20.95 -23.81 -10.70
C LEU A 294 21.54 -24.88 -9.76
N ALA A 295 21.52 -24.65 -8.45
CA ALA A 295 22.00 -25.60 -7.45
C ALA A 295 21.03 -26.78 -7.26
N PRO A 296 21.47 -27.89 -6.65
CA PRO A 296 20.59 -29.02 -6.32
C PRO A 296 19.45 -28.62 -5.35
N PRO A 297 18.29 -29.29 -5.41
CA PRO A 297 17.12 -28.99 -4.57
C PRO A 297 17.44 -28.85 -3.08
N ALA A 298 18.22 -29.77 -2.50
CA ALA A 298 18.60 -29.73 -1.09
C ALA A 298 19.38 -28.46 -0.67
N TYR A 299 20.10 -27.83 -1.59
CA TYR A 299 20.93 -26.66 -1.29
C TYR A 299 20.06 -25.38 -1.27
N ILE A 300 19.01 -25.37 -2.10
CA ILE A 300 17.94 -24.37 -2.13
C ILE A 300 17.04 -24.53 -0.90
N ALA A 301 16.69 -25.77 -0.55
CA ALA A 301 15.93 -26.11 0.67
C ALA A 301 16.66 -25.66 1.95
N PHE A 302 17.97 -25.91 2.02
CA PHE A 302 18.83 -25.48 3.12
C PHE A 302 18.97 -23.95 3.16
N ALA A 303 19.12 -23.29 2.00
CA ALA A 303 19.15 -21.82 1.93
C ALA A 303 17.89 -21.21 2.56
N SER A 304 16.72 -21.75 2.21
CA SER A 304 15.43 -21.31 2.75
C SER A 304 15.33 -21.51 4.28
N SER A 305 15.80 -22.65 4.79
CA SER A 305 15.87 -22.90 6.24
C SER A 305 16.79 -21.90 6.95
N LEU A 306 17.98 -21.65 6.40
CA LEU A 306 19.01 -20.78 6.98
C LEU A 306 18.56 -19.32 7.11
N VAL A 307 17.69 -18.82 6.22
CA VAL A 307 17.16 -17.45 6.28
C VAL A 307 16.36 -17.20 7.58
N ALA A 308 15.66 -18.23 8.08
CA ALA A 308 14.77 -18.14 9.24
C ALA A 308 15.35 -18.75 10.53
N ASP A 309 16.27 -19.72 10.44
CA ASP A 309 16.80 -20.46 11.60
C ASP A 309 17.32 -19.51 12.71
N PRO A 310 16.78 -19.58 13.95
CA PRO A 310 17.20 -18.72 15.05
C PRO A 310 18.66 -18.89 15.45
N LYS A 311 19.28 -20.07 15.26
CA LYS A 311 20.70 -20.33 15.61
C LYS A 311 21.63 -19.37 14.87
N PHE A 312 21.40 -19.16 13.58
CA PHE A 312 22.21 -18.30 12.73
C PHE A 312 21.67 -16.86 12.63
N THR A 313 20.44 -16.63 13.09
CA THR A 313 19.79 -15.31 13.07
C THR A 313 19.65 -14.72 14.48
N THR A 314 18.48 -14.81 15.10
CA THR A 314 18.11 -14.00 16.27
C THR A 314 18.71 -14.45 17.60
N LYS A 315 19.23 -15.68 17.70
CA LYS A 315 19.98 -16.15 18.87
C LYS A 315 21.49 -15.96 18.74
N SER A 316 22.01 -15.72 17.53
CA SER A 316 23.43 -15.47 17.34
C SER A 316 23.84 -14.09 17.88
N ARG A 317 24.97 -14.05 18.60
CA ARG A 317 25.58 -12.81 19.10
C ARG A 317 26.53 -12.17 18.10
N SER A 318 27.06 -12.94 17.16
CA SER A 318 28.00 -12.42 16.16
C SER A 318 27.26 -11.81 14.98
N ARG A 319 27.58 -10.56 14.64
CA ARG A 319 27.10 -9.90 13.41
C ARG A 319 27.60 -10.60 12.14
N ASP A 320 28.66 -11.39 12.23
CA ASP A 320 29.18 -12.15 11.10
C ASP A 320 28.33 -13.40 10.81
N ALA A 321 27.65 -13.95 11.82
CA ALA A 321 26.73 -15.08 11.62
C ALA A 321 25.54 -14.72 10.72
N HIS A 322 25.05 -13.47 10.78
CA HIS A 322 23.96 -12.97 9.92
C HIS A 322 24.33 -12.96 8.42
N LYS A 323 25.62 -12.85 8.09
CA LYS A 323 26.08 -12.81 6.69
C LYS A 323 25.74 -14.08 5.91
N GLY A 324 25.72 -15.25 6.57
CA GLY A 324 25.37 -16.53 5.96
C GLY A 324 23.90 -16.59 5.50
N PRO A 325 22.93 -16.43 6.41
CA PRO A 325 21.51 -16.25 6.09
C PRO A 325 21.23 -15.15 5.05
N ASP A 326 21.98 -14.05 5.07
CA ASP A 326 21.80 -12.96 4.10
C ASP A 326 22.39 -13.29 2.71
N ALA A 327 23.48 -14.06 2.64
CA ALA A 327 23.98 -14.63 1.37
C ALA A 327 23.00 -15.67 0.79
N ALA A 328 22.43 -16.53 1.63
CA ALA A 328 21.38 -17.47 1.25
C ALA A 328 20.14 -16.74 0.69
N LEU A 329 19.68 -15.67 1.34
CA LEU A 329 18.56 -14.86 0.85
C LEU A 329 18.89 -14.20 -0.51
N ARG A 330 20.08 -13.62 -0.68
CA ARG A 330 20.54 -13.06 -1.96
C ARG A 330 20.56 -14.12 -3.06
N TYR A 331 20.95 -15.34 -2.75
CA TYR A 331 20.92 -16.46 -3.70
C TYR A 331 19.48 -16.82 -4.12
N LEU A 332 18.56 -16.96 -3.15
CA LEU A 332 17.15 -17.25 -3.43
C LEU A 332 16.48 -16.16 -4.28
N GLN A 333 16.72 -14.88 -3.97
CA GLN A 333 16.22 -13.75 -4.77
C GLN A 333 16.81 -13.73 -6.19
N CYS A 334 18.06 -14.16 -6.35
CA CYS A 334 18.68 -14.35 -7.67
C CYS A 334 17.98 -15.46 -8.46
N ILE A 335 17.56 -16.56 -7.81
CA ILE A 335 16.76 -17.62 -8.45
C ILE A 335 15.44 -17.01 -8.96
N CYS A 336 14.63 -16.40 -8.09
CA CYS A 336 13.32 -15.80 -8.45
C CYS A 336 13.38 -14.87 -9.67
N THR A 337 14.47 -14.10 -9.79
CA THR A 337 14.67 -13.11 -10.87
C THR A 337 15.30 -13.69 -12.13
N THR A 338 15.96 -14.85 -12.06
CA THR A 338 16.72 -15.43 -13.17
C THR A 338 16.00 -16.59 -13.86
N ILE A 339 15.28 -17.45 -13.14
CA ILE A 339 14.77 -18.71 -13.70
C ILE A 339 13.53 -18.56 -14.60
N ASP A 340 13.48 -19.38 -15.64
CA ASP A 340 12.32 -19.55 -16.52
C ASP A 340 11.47 -20.79 -16.14
N GLY A 341 10.37 -21.01 -16.87
CA GLY A 341 9.37 -22.05 -16.56
C GLY A 341 9.93 -23.47 -16.43
N PRO A 342 10.80 -23.96 -17.34
CA PRO A 342 11.40 -25.28 -17.25
C PRO A 342 12.21 -25.59 -15.99
N ALA A 343 12.64 -24.57 -15.22
CA ALA A 343 13.39 -24.75 -13.99
C ALA A 343 12.51 -25.05 -12.75
N TYR A 344 11.20 -24.80 -12.83
CA TYR A 344 10.30 -24.90 -11.68
C TYR A 344 10.14 -26.29 -11.07
N PRO A 345 10.27 -27.43 -11.79
CA PRO A 345 10.32 -28.75 -11.16
C PRO A 345 11.39 -28.87 -10.06
N THR A 346 12.60 -28.35 -10.29
CA THR A 346 13.69 -28.31 -9.28
C THR A 346 13.32 -27.45 -8.07
N ILE A 347 12.54 -26.38 -8.27
CA ILE A 347 12.07 -25.49 -7.20
C ILE A 347 10.92 -26.12 -6.41
N ARG A 348 10.04 -26.88 -7.08
CA ARG A 348 9.00 -27.68 -6.43
C ARG A 348 9.64 -28.69 -5.48
N GLU A 349 10.60 -29.47 -5.98
CA GLU A 349 11.37 -30.44 -5.19
C GLU A 349 12.15 -29.79 -4.03
N ALA A 350 12.69 -28.58 -4.21
CA ALA A 350 13.39 -27.86 -3.15
C ALA A 350 12.50 -27.38 -2.00
N PHE A 351 11.19 -27.25 -2.21
CA PHE A 351 10.24 -26.70 -1.22
C PHE A 351 9.10 -27.68 -0.87
N THR A 352 9.15 -28.93 -1.34
CA THR A 352 8.31 -30.01 -0.79
C THR A 352 8.85 -30.46 0.58
N PHE A 353 7.94 -30.95 1.43
CA PHE A 353 8.31 -31.51 2.73
C PHE A 353 8.85 -32.95 2.52
N PRO A 354 10.00 -33.33 3.11
CA PRO A 354 10.58 -34.66 2.91
C PRO A 354 9.68 -35.81 3.39
N GLU A 355 9.40 -36.80 2.54
CA GLU A 355 8.55 -37.95 2.88
C GLU A 355 9.04 -38.74 4.11
N GLU A 356 10.34 -38.71 4.37
CA GLU A 356 11.00 -39.46 5.45
C GLU A 356 10.49 -39.08 6.85
N ARG A 357 9.91 -37.88 7.00
CA ARG A 357 9.29 -37.42 8.25
C ARG A 357 8.16 -38.34 8.76
N ASN A 358 7.48 -39.05 7.85
CA ASN A 358 6.36 -39.93 8.18
C ASN A 358 6.76 -41.35 8.57
N ARG A 359 8.07 -41.69 8.50
CA ARG A 359 8.56 -42.98 8.98
C ARG A 359 8.69 -42.94 10.50
N ARG A 360 7.90 -43.74 11.22
CA ARG A 360 7.81 -43.84 12.71
C ARG A 360 9.10 -44.26 13.45
N ARG A 361 10.26 -44.22 12.78
CA ARG A 361 11.58 -44.33 13.38
C ARG A 361 12.41 -43.21 12.76
N ALA A 362 12.79 -42.23 13.57
CA ALA A 362 13.94 -41.39 13.24
C ALA A 362 15.13 -42.30 12.86
N PRO A 363 15.97 -41.91 11.90
CA PRO A 363 17.16 -42.66 11.54
C PRO A 363 18.19 -42.56 12.68
N GLY A 364 17.99 -43.34 13.74
CA GLY A 364 18.99 -43.52 14.78
C GLY A 364 20.32 -43.95 14.17
N ARG A 365 21.42 -43.57 14.83
CA ARG A 365 22.84 -43.72 14.38
C ARG A 365 23.24 -45.09 13.80
N ALA A 366 22.42 -46.12 13.89
CA ALA A 366 22.59 -47.43 13.26
C ALA A 366 22.28 -47.49 11.74
N ALA A 367 21.76 -46.41 11.12
CA ALA A 367 21.52 -46.37 9.67
C ALA A 367 22.81 -46.22 8.81
N ALA A 368 23.98 -46.07 9.43
CA ALA A 368 25.26 -45.92 8.73
C ALA A 368 25.78 -47.18 8.01
N VAL A 369 25.05 -48.31 8.06
CA VAL A 369 25.46 -49.60 7.47
C VAL A 369 24.29 -50.33 6.77
N GLN A 370 23.38 -49.57 6.12
CA GLN A 370 22.52 -50.15 5.09
C GLN A 370 23.00 -49.69 3.72
N SER A 371 23.20 -50.65 2.81
CA SER A 371 23.89 -50.48 1.53
C SER A 371 23.35 -49.29 0.74
N PRO A 372 24.21 -48.51 0.06
CA PRO A 372 23.77 -47.37 -0.72
C PRO A 372 22.87 -47.85 -1.87
N VAL A 373 21.63 -47.38 -1.85
CA VAL A 373 20.85 -47.22 -3.08
C VAL A 373 21.44 -45.99 -3.76
N ASP A 374 21.61 -46.03 -5.08
CA ASP A 374 22.29 -44.99 -5.89
C ASP A 374 21.54 -43.64 -5.94
N SER A 375 21.44 -42.93 -4.81
CA SER A 375 21.28 -41.48 -4.77
C SER A 375 22.66 -40.83 -4.80
N SER A 376 22.85 -39.80 -5.62
CA SER A 376 24.18 -39.21 -5.76
C SER A 376 24.54 -38.44 -4.48
N ASP A 377 25.82 -38.50 -4.07
CA ASP A 377 26.30 -37.86 -2.83
C ASP A 377 26.02 -36.33 -2.76
N ILE A 378 25.69 -35.71 -3.88
CA ILE A 378 25.34 -34.28 -4.01
C ILE A 378 23.89 -33.97 -3.62
N GLU A 379 22.99 -34.95 -3.62
CA GLU A 379 21.58 -34.74 -3.29
C GLU A 379 21.36 -34.42 -1.80
N ARG A 380 22.39 -34.53 -0.95
CA ARG A 380 22.31 -34.29 0.49
C ARG A 380 23.48 -33.43 1.00
N ILE A 381 23.15 -32.51 1.90
CA ILE A 381 24.12 -31.79 2.75
C ILE A 381 24.15 -32.47 4.12
N VAL A 382 25.35 -32.82 4.60
CA VAL A 382 25.57 -33.35 5.95
C VAL A 382 25.51 -32.20 6.98
N GLY A 383 24.77 -32.42 8.05
CA GLY A 383 24.68 -31.49 9.18
C GLY A 383 23.24 -31.29 9.67
N GLU A 384 23.08 -31.14 10.98
CA GLU A 384 21.75 -31.07 11.61
C GLU A 384 20.88 -29.94 11.04
N ALA A 385 21.46 -28.76 10.77
CA ALA A 385 20.76 -27.58 10.25
C ALA A 385 20.14 -27.80 8.86
N ALA A 386 20.74 -28.67 8.04
CA ALA A 386 20.21 -29.05 6.73
C ALA A 386 19.24 -30.24 6.79
N ASN A 387 19.18 -30.96 7.92
CA ASN A 387 18.38 -32.18 8.09
C ASN A 387 17.38 -32.00 9.26
N GLU A 388 17.64 -32.59 10.43
CA GLU A 388 16.72 -32.66 11.59
C GLU A 388 16.31 -31.30 12.21
N LYS A 389 17.13 -30.27 12.00
CA LYS A 389 16.90 -28.89 12.47
C LYS A 389 16.45 -27.96 11.33
N SER A 390 16.30 -28.47 10.11
CA SER A 390 15.77 -27.70 8.97
C SER A 390 14.31 -27.30 9.19
N LEU A 391 13.90 -26.23 8.52
CA LEU A 391 12.52 -25.73 8.56
C LEU A 391 11.52 -26.80 8.05
N TRP A 392 11.88 -27.49 6.98
CA TRP A 392 11.06 -28.49 6.29
C TRP A 392 10.90 -29.81 7.07
N TYR A 393 11.77 -30.08 8.04
CA TYR A 393 11.62 -31.24 8.93
C TYR A 393 10.87 -30.90 10.22
N ARG A 394 10.93 -29.64 10.68
CA ARG A 394 10.35 -29.22 11.97
C ARG A 394 8.95 -28.65 11.91
N ALA A 395 8.57 -28.02 10.80
CA ALA A 395 7.20 -27.54 10.63
C ALA A 395 6.27 -28.68 10.16
N ASP A 396 5.06 -28.74 10.72
CA ASP A 396 4.05 -29.75 10.33
C ASP A 396 3.64 -29.61 8.85
N ASP A 397 3.43 -28.37 8.41
CA ASP A 397 3.17 -28.01 7.02
C ASP A 397 3.44 -26.51 6.78
N PHE A 398 3.28 -26.07 5.54
CA PHE A 398 3.44 -24.67 5.14
C PHE A 398 2.55 -23.71 5.95
N TRP A 399 1.34 -24.13 6.33
CA TRP A 399 0.39 -23.27 7.05
C TRP A 399 0.74 -23.11 8.53
N HIS A 400 1.41 -24.09 9.15
CA HIS A 400 2.09 -23.89 10.44
C HIS A 400 3.14 -22.78 10.30
N ILE A 401 4.00 -22.82 9.28
CA ILE A 401 5.03 -21.77 9.06
C ILE A 401 4.38 -20.39 8.89
N VAL A 402 3.34 -20.28 8.06
CA VAL A 402 2.60 -19.03 7.83
C VAL A 402 1.97 -18.50 9.12
N GLY A 403 1.28 -19.35 9.89
CA GLY A 403 0.63 -18.97 11.14
C GLY A 403 1.63 -18.50 12.19
N TRP A 404 2.73 -19.23 12.37
CA TRP A 404 3.80 -18.85 13.29
C TRP A 404 4.50 -17.54 12.88
N ALA A 405 4.76 -17.34 11.59
CA ALA A 405 5.32 -16.10 11.06
C ALA A 405 4.41 -14.88 11.34
N PHE A 406 3.09 -15.02 11.17
CA PHE A 406 2.15 -13.95 11.51
C PHE A 406 1.98 -13.74 13.01
N ASN A 407 2.05 -14.78 13.84
CA ASN A 407 2.11 -14.63 15.29
C ASN A 407 3.37 -13.84 15.71
N CYS A 408 4.53 -14.14 15.12
CA CYS A 408 5.75 -13.36 15.31
C CYS A 408 5.61 -11.89 14.89
N SER A 409 4.80 -11.57 13.87
CA SER A 409 4.58 -10.18 13.40
C SER A 409 4.01 -9.24 14.46
N ILE A 410 3.38 -9.81 15.49
CA ILE A 410 2.76 -9.08 16.61
C ILE A 410 3.57 -9.30 17.88
N ALA A 411 3.66 -10.54 18.37
CA ALA A 411 4.30 -10.84 19.67
C ALA A 411 5.83 -10.78 19.66
N HIS A 412 6.49 -11.02 18.51
CA HIS A 412 7.93 -11.23 18.45
C HIS A 412 8.59 -10.46 17.30
N LYS A 413 8.49 -9.12 17.33
CA LYS A 413 9.00 -8.20 16.28
C LYS A 413 10.47 -8.48 15.87
N LYS A 414 11.34 -8.94 16.80
CA LYS A 414 12.72 -9.39 16.49
C LYS A 414 12.73 -10.59 15.51
N ARG A 415 11.94 -11.64 15.78
CA ARG A 415 11.76 -12.80 14.88
C ARG A 415 11.07 -12.42 13.58
N TRP A 416 10.08 -11.53 13.63
CA TRP A 416 9.37 -11.03 12.45
C TRP A 416 10.31 -10.44 11.39
N SER A 417 11.40 -9.76 11.80
CA SER A 417 12.39 -9.23 10.85
C SER A 417 12.95 -10.29 9.89
N ARG A 418 13.09 -11.55 10.33
CA ARG A 418 13.52 -12.69 9.50
C ARG A 418 12.35 -13.36 8.81
N TRP A 419 11.25 -13.60 9.54
CA TRP A 419 10.05 -14.24 8.99
C TRP A 419 9.42 -13.44 7.85
N LYS A 420 9.43 -12.10 7.91
CA LYS A 420 9.01 -11.21 6.82
C LYS A 420 9.83 -11.47 5.54
N LEU A 421 11.15 -11.57 5.65
CA LEU A 421 12.05 -11.79 4.51
C LEU A 421 11.83 -13.18 3.91
N TRP A 422 11.73 -14.20 4.77
CA TRP A 422 11.43 -15.57 4.34
C TRP A 422 10.07 -15.68 3.64
N LEU A 423 9.01 -15.15 4.27
CA LEU A 423 7.65 -15.24 3.77
C LEU A 423 7.45 -14.44 2.48
N SER A 424 8.08 -13.26 2.35
CA SER A 424 8.06 -12.53 1.08
C SER A 424 8.72 -13.33 -0.03
N ASN A 425 9.90 -13.90 0.23
CA ASN A 425 10.68 -14.63 -0.76
C ASN A 425 10.02 -15.96 -1.19
N ILE A 426 9.43 -16.72 -0.27
CA ILE A 426 8.70 -17.95 -0.63
C ILE A 426 7.42 -17.64 -1.41
N LEU A 427 6.74 -16.52 -1.13
CA LEU A 427 5.59 -16.08 -1.92
C LEU A 427 5.98 -15.65 -3.33
N ASP A 428 7.16 -15.03 -3.53
CA ASP A 428 7.68 -14.72 -4.87
C ASP A 428 7.87 -16.01 -5.70
N PHE A 429 8.30 -17.11 -5.07
CA PHE A 429 8.40 -18.43 -5.72
C PHE A 429 7.02 -19.04 -6.01
N ILE A 430 6.10 -19.02 -5.05
CA ILE A 430 4.75 -19.62 -5.19
C ILE A 430 3.93 -18.88 -6.26
N GLU A 431 3.96 -17.55 -6.28
CA GLU A 431 3.31 -16.73 -7.31
C GLU A 431 3.88 -17.03 -8.70
N ALA A 432 5.20 -17.13 -8.82
CA ALA A 432 5.84 -17.38 -10.10
C ALA A 432 5.66 -18.82 -10.62
N ASP A 433 5.63 -19.82 -9.73
CA ASP A 433 5.32 -21.22 -10.09
C ASP A 433 3.86 -21.35 -10.55
N TRP A 434 2.92 -20.75 -9.81
CA TRP A 434 1.51 -20.72 -10.20
C TRP A 434 1.31 -20.02 -11.55
N GLU A 435 2.00 -18.90 -11.81
CA GLU A 435 2.00 -18.26 -13.12
C GLU A 435 2.54 -19.16 -14.24
N VAL A 436 3.55 -19.99 -13.98
CA VAL A 436 4.12 -20.93 -14.95
C VAL A 436 3.12 -22.05 -15.24
N CYS A 437 2.54 -22.68 -14.22
CA CYS A 437 1.46 -23.66 -14.37
C CYS A 437 0.27 -23.09 -15.15
N VAL A 438 -0.19 -21.86 -14.84
CA VAL A 438 -1.30 -21.20 -15.55
C VAL A 438 -0.95 -20.84 -17.00
N LYS A 439 0.34 -20.67 -17.35
CA LYS A 439 0.78 -20.48 -18.74
C LYS A 439 0.88 -21.81 -19.50
N GLN A 440 1.38 -22.86 -18.86
CA GLN A 440 1.54 -24.19 -19.45
C GLN A 440 0.21 -24.92 -19.63
N GLY A 441 -0.71 -24.81 -18.66
CA GLY A 441 -2.02 -25.44 -18.71
C GLY A 441 -3.05 -24.75 -19.62
N LYS A 442 -2.71 -23.66 -20.31
CA LYS A 442 -3.62 -23.03 -21.29
C LYS A 442 -3.58 -23.78 -22.61
N THR A 443 -4.69 -24.41 -22.96
CA THR A 443 -4.89 -25.10 -24.25
C THR A 443 -6.01 -24.42 -25.02
N ASP A 444 -6.16 -24.74 -26.32
CA ASP A 444 -7.26 -24.22 -27.13
C ASP A 444 -8.66 -24.69 -26.65
N GLU A 445 -8.71 -25.76 -25.85
CA GLU A 445 -9.94 -26.34 -25.28
C GLU A 445 -10.25 -25.86 -23.86
N GLY A 446 -9.32 -25.18 -23.18
CA GLY A 446 -9.54 -24.63 -21.84
C GLY A 446 -8.29 -24.51 -20.97
N ILE A 447 -8.45 -24.83 -19.68
CA ILE A 447 -7.35 -24.91 -18.72
C ILE A 447 -7.21 -26.38 -18.33
N ASP A 448 -6.02 -26.94 -18.54
CA ASP A 448 -5.66 -28.26 -18.02
C ASP A 448 -5.55 -28.20 -16.49
N GLU A 449 -6.59 -28.72 -15.83
CA GLU A 449 -6.68 -28.79 -14.37
C GLU A 449 -5.54 -29.64 -13.76
N LEU A 450 -4.88 -30.54 -14.50
CA LEU A 450 -3.78 -31.39 -14.00
C LEU A 450 -2.46 -30.61 -13.87
N VAL A 451 -2.10 -29.81 -14.87
CA VAL A 451 -0.88 -28.97 -14.85
C VAL A 451 -0.90 -27.96 -13.69
N LEU A 452 -2.09 -27.48 -13.29
CA LEU A 452 -2.25 -26.64 -12.11
C LEU A 452 -2.05 -27.40 -10.79
N GLN A 453 -2.37 -28.69 -10.76
CA GLN A 453 -2.21 -29.55 -9.58
C GLN A 453 -0.73 -29.92 -9.32
N GLU A 454 0.17 -29.69 -10.28
CA GLU A 454 1.61 -29.83 -10.05
C GLU A 454 2.24 -28.64 -9.30
N SER A 455 1.49 -27.55 -9.08
CA SER A 455 2.04 -26.34 -8.45
C SER A 455 2.34 -26.50 -6.95
N LEU A 456 3.36 -25.78 -6.47
CA LEU A 456 3.68 -25.67 -5.04
C LEU A 456 2.47 -25.19 -4.22
N LEU A 457 1.69 -24.26 -4.76
CA LEU A 457 0.49 -23.77 -4.09
C LEU A 457 -0.56 -24.87 -3.92
N TRP A 458 -0.77 -25.71 -4.94
CA TRP A 458 -1.69 -26.83 -4.85
C TRP A 458 -1.21 -27.87 -3.83
N TYR A 459 0.09 -28.20 -3.89
CA TYR A 459 0.73 -29.08 -2.91
C TYR A 459 0.54 -28.59 -1.47
N TYR A 460 0.69 -27.29 -1.18
CA TYR A 460 0.44 -26.76 0.16
C TYR A 460 -1.04 -26.73 0.56
N ILE A 461 -1.98 -26.63 -0.38
CA ILE A 461 -3.43 -26.68 -0.09
C ILE A 461 -3.86 -28.11 0.27
N VAL A 462 -3.43 -29.09 -0.52
CA VAL A 462 -3.78 -30.51 -0.36
C VAL A 462 -2.94 -31.19 0.74
N GLY A 463 -1.70 -30.76 0.95
CA GLY A 463 -0.77 -31.40 1.87
C GLY A 463 -0.58 -32.88 1.55
N GLU A 464 -0.48 -33.72 2.57
CA GLU A 464 -0.16 -35.15 2.42
C GLU A 464 -1.36 -36.06 2.12
N GLU A 465 -2.59 -35.54 2.15
CA GLU A 465 -3.81 -36.34 1.97
C GLU A 465 -4.36 -36.17 0.55
N SER A 466 -4.53 -37.25 -0.20
CA SER A 466 -5.08 -37.24 -1.58
C SER A 466 -6.60 -36.97 -1.66
N ALA A 467 -7.19 -36.43 -0.60
CA ALA A 467 -8.63 -36.16 -0.49
C ALA A 467 -8.97 -34.69 -0.83
N PRO A 468 -10.18 -34.40 -1.37
CA PRO A 468 -10.61 -33.04 -1.65
C PRO A 468 -10.63 -32.17 -0.39
N THR A 469 -10.31 -30.88 -0.54
CA THR A 469 -10.04 -29.99 0.60
C THR A 469 -11.28 -29.76 1.47
N ASN A 470 -11.36 -30.38 2.65
CA ASN A 470 -12.49 -30.24 3.57
C ASN A 470 -12.58 -28.81 4.18
N ARG A 471 -13.79 -28.37 4.58
CA ARG A 471 -14.05 -27.03 5.17
C ARG A 471 -13.16 -26.76 6.39
N THR A 472 -12.93 -27.76 7.24
CA THR A 472 -12.04 -27.63 8.41
C THR A 472 -10.62 -27.23 8.02
N ARG A 473 -10.08 -27.85 6.96
CA ARG A 473 -8.74 -27.54 6.42
C ARG A 473 -8.70 -26.13 5.84
N ARG A 474 -9.74 -25.71 5.08
CA ARG A 474 -9.85 -24.32 4.58
C ARG A 474 -9.89 -23.30 5.72
N ARG A 475 -10.63 -23.57 6.81
CA ARG A 475 -10.65 -22.71 7.99
C ARG A 475 -9.28 -22.63 8.67
N ARG A 476 -8.54 -23.74 8.83
CA ARG A 476 -7.14 -23.71 9.33
C ARG A 476 -6.24 -22.87 8.43
N ILE A 477 -6.35 -22.98 7.10
CA ILE A 477 -5.58 -22.14 6.16
C ILE A 477 -5.89 -20.65 6.36
N VAL A 478 -7.18 -20.28 6.45
CA VAL A 478 -7.59 -18.88 6.67
C VAL A 478 -7.13 -18.37 8.03
N LYS A 479 -7.22 -19.18 9.10
CA LYS A 479 -6.71 -18.84 10.44
C LYS A 479 -5.21 -18.65 10.50
N ALA A 480 -4.43 -19.45 9.78
CA ALA A 480 -2.98 -19.25 9.66
C ALA A 480 -2.68 -17.88 9.03
N ILE A 481 -3.38 -17.52 7.94
CA ILE A 481 -3.23 -16.20 7.30
C ILE A 481 -3.65 -15.08 8.25
N LEU A 482 -4.77 -15.23 8.97
CA LEU A 482 -5.30 -14.22 9.89
C LEU A 482 -4.74 -14.33 11.33
N GLY A 483 -3.61 -15.02 11.52
CA GLY A 483 -2.97 -15.16 12.83
C GLY A 483 -2.64 -13.82 13.46
N THR A 484 -3.08 -13.63 14.71
CA THR A 484 -2.94 -12.38 15.50
C THR A 484 -2.28 -12.59 16.87
N ALA A 485 -1.52 -13.68 17.06
CA ALA A 485 -0.88 -14.04 18.33
C ALA A 485 -1.83 -14.16 19.53
N THR A 486 -3.12 -14.43 19.30
CA THR A 486 -4.06 -14.81 20.37
C THR A 486 -3.66 -16.15 20.97
N PRO A 487 -4.06 -16.48 22.22
CA PRO A 487 -3.72 -17.75 22.86
C PRO A 487 -4.14 -18.98 22.03
N ASP A 488 -5.29 -18.93 21.37
CA ASP A 488 -5.74 -19.99 20.45
C ASP A 488 -4.85 -20.08 19.20
N SER A 489 -4.40 -18.95 18.65
CA SER A 489 -3.54 -18.92 17.46
C SER A 489 -2.11 -19.37 17.77
N LEU A 490 -1.57 -19.05 18.95
CA LEU A 490 -0.27 -19.55 19.44
C LEU A 490 -0.31 -21.05 19.76
N LYS A 491 -1.48 -21.56 20.15
CA LYS A 491 -1.70 -23.00 20.36
C LYS A 491 -1.87 -23.77 19.05
N GLU A 492 -2.52 -23.17 18.04
CA GLU A 492 -2.72 -23.80 16.72
C GLU A 492 -1.44 -23.72 15.85
N TYR A 493 -0.61 -22.68 16.04
CA TYR A 493 0.67 -22.46 15.35
C TYR A 493 1.77 -22.08 16.37
N PRO A 494 2.41 -23.07 17.03
CA PRO A 494 3.45 -22.86 18.03
C PRO A 494 4.82 -22.51 17.42
N GLU A 495 5.87 -22.45 18.25
CA GLU A 495 7.25 -22.27 17.77
C GLU A 495 7.73 -23.44 16.91
N ILE A 496 8.42 -23.15 15.80
CA ILE A 496 8.99 -24.18 14.90
C ILE A 496 10.30 -24.74 15.46
N TRP A 497 11.11 -23.88 16.08
CA TRP A 497 12.32 -24.32 16.80
C TRP A 497 12.10 -24.22 18.30
N ALA A 498 12.55 -25.22 19.06
CA ALA A 498 12.40 -25.22 20.52
C ALA A 498 13.01 -23.95 21.16
N LYS A 499 12.19 -23.25 21.95
CA LYS A 499 12.52 -21.99 22.64
C LYS A 499 12.93 -20.89 21.65
N GLU A 500 12.39 -20.84 20.43
CA GLU A 500 12.76 -19.92 19.34
C GLU A 500 12.80 -18.46 19.78
N THR A 501 11.83 -18.05 20.60
CA THR A 501 11.63 -16.67 21.07
C THR A 501 12.44 -16.31 22.30
N ALA A 502 12.97 -17.30 23.03
CA ALA A 502 13.71 -17.08 24.27
C ALA A 502 15.03 -16.32 24.02
N GLU A 503 15.30 -15.30 24.84
CA GLU A 503 16.52 -14.51 24.73
C GLU A 503 17.77 -15.30 25.19
N PRO A 504 18.92 -15.14 24.52
CA PRO A 504 20.14 -15.89 24.86
C PRO A 504 20.78 -15.37 26.16
N LYS A 505 20.66 -16.15 27.27
CA LYS A 505 21.23 -15.89 28.61
C LYS A 505 22.58 -15.16 28.57
N LYS A 506 22.67 -13.91 29.05
CA LYS A 506 23.95 -13.20 29.19
C LYS A 506 24.95 -14.09 29.94
N LYS A 507 26.17 -14.27 29.39
CA LYS A 507 27.26 -14.83 30.20
C LYS A 507 27.68 -13.76 31.20
N ASN A 508 28.05 -14.17 32.41
CA ASN A 508 28.77 -13.28 33.32
C ASN A 508 30.21 -13.15 32.80
N ASP A 509 30.77 -11.94 32.85
CA ASP A 509 32.13 -11.66 32.34
C ASP A 509 33.25 -12.29 33.20
N ASP A 510 32.91 -13.04 34.25
CA ASP A 510 33.81 -13.68 35.22
C ASP A 510 34.04 -15.19 34.99
N GLU A 511 33.52 -15.80 33.91
CA GLU A 511 33.91 -17.18 33.55
C GLU A 511 35.38 -17.22 33.07
N PRO A 512 36.27 -18.01 33.70
CA PRO A 512 37.69 -18.00 33.35
C PRO A 512 37.93 -18.56 31.95
N ILE A 513 38.64 -17.79 31.13
CA ILE A 513 39.17 -18.22 29.85
C ILE A 513 40.08 -19.44 30.11
N GLY A 514 39.79 -20.58 29.48
CA GLY A 514 40.53 -21.83 29.68
C GLY A 514 42.01 -21.69 29.32
N GLU A 515 42.88 -22.38 30.08
CA GLU A 515 44.32 -22.36 29.85
C GLU A 515 44.70 -22.88 28.45
N VAL A 516 45.56 -22.14 27.77
CA VAL A 516 46.15 -22.52 26.47
C VAL A 516 47.50 -23.15 26.73
N ASP A 517 47.62 -24.46 26.51
CA ASP A 517 48.91 -25.17 26.60
C ASP A 517 49.49 -25.40 25.20
N PHE A 518 50.60 -24.70 24.93
CA PHE A 518 51.30 -24.75 23.65
C PHE A 518 52.20 -25.99 23.47
N GLU A 519 52.52 -26.74 24.55
CA GLU A 519 53.40 -27.92 24.46
C GLU A 519 52.64 -29.21 24.15
N THR A 520 51.35 -29.31 24.53
CA THR A 520 50.52 -30.50 24.26
C THR A 520 49.65 -30.41 23.00
N GLY A 521 49.64 -29.26 22.31
CA GLY A 521 48.84 -29.06 21.10
C GLY A 521 47.33 -28.95 21.35
N LYS A 522 46.91 -28.75 22.61
CA LYS A 522 45.52 -28.41 22.96
C LYS A 522 45.27 -26.92 22.71
N THR A 523 44.81 -26.60 21.50
CA THR A 523 44.19 -25.30 21.23
C THR A 523 43.00 -25.10 22.18
N ALA A 524 42.81 -23.89 22.72
CA ALA A 524 41.60 -23.57 23.46
C ALA A 524 40.37 -23.79 22.57
N ASP A 525 39.39 -24.48 23.13
CA ASP A 525 38.24 -24.99 22.39
C ASP A 525 37.22 -23.86 22.15
N TYR A 526 37.33 -23.21 21.00
CA TYR A 526 36.50 -22.07 20.62
C TYR A 526 35.19 -22.46 19.90
N ASP A 527 34.95 -23.74 19.65
CA ASP A 527 33.81 -24.22 18.83
C ASP A 527 33.11 -25.47 19.41
N VAL A 528 32.91 -25.54 20.72
CA VAL A 528 32.06 -26.56 21.37
C VAL A 528 31.09 -25.93 22.39
N ASP A 529 30.07 -25.24 21.89
CA ASP A 529 28.74 -25.23 22.55
C ASP A 529 28.04 -26.55 22.18
N GLU A 530 28.60 -27.69 22.64
CA GLU A 530 27.83 -28.93 22.74
C GLU A 530 26.81 -28.81 23.88
N ASP A 531 25.71 -29.52 23.70
CA ASP A 531 24.59 -29.65 24.62
C ASP A 531 23.77 -28.38 24.92
N MET A 532 22.54 -28.42 24.36
CA MET A 532 21.36 -27.87 25.03
C MET A 532 21.16 -28.60 26.36
N GLN A 533 21.95 -28.28 27.39
CA GLN A 533 21.82 -28.88 28.71
C GLN A 533 20.47 -28.46 29.33
N ASP A 534 19.74 -29.46 29.83
CA ASP A 534 18.47 -29.27 30.51
C ASP A 534 18.66 -28.36 31.73
N ALA A 535 18.04 -27.18 31.69
CA ALA A 535 17.90 -26.36 32.87
C ALA A 535 16.82 -26.99 33.77
N PRO A 536 17.03 -27.08 35.10
CA PRO A 536 16.01 -27.59 36.00
C PRO A 536 14.77 -26.69 36.00
N ASP A 537 13.61 -27.27 36.31
CA ASP A 537 12.36 -26.53 36.46
C ASP A 537 12.47 -25.45 37.55
N GLY A 538 12.03 -24.24 37.21
CA GLY A 538 12.16 -23.03 38.03
C GLY A 538 13.15 -22.02 37.40
N VAL A 539 12.75 -20.81 37.05
CA VAL A 539 11.61 -20.00 37.52
C VAL A 539 10.76 -19.55 36.33
N GLU A 540 9.44 -19.59 36.49
CA GLU A 540 8.51 -18.86 35.60
C GLU A 540 8.71 -17.36 35.82
N GLU A 541 9.61 -16.73 35.04
CA GLU A 541 9.67 -15.27 35.00
C GLU A 541 8.48 -14.73 34.18
N ASP A 542 7.60 -14.03 34.88
CA ASP A 542 6.35 -13.44 34.38
C ASP A 542 6.53 -12.72 33.03
N ALA A 543 6.04 -13.34 31.96
CA ALA A 543 5.69 -12.66 30.72
C ALA A 543 4.40 -11.85 30.91
N GLN A 544 4.43 -10.88 31.84
CA GLN A 544 3.34 -9.93 32.07
C GLN A 544 3.35 -8.81 31.01
N GLU A 545 3.06 -9.18 29.77
CA GLU A 545 2.23 -8.32 28.92
C GLU A 545 0.86 -8.99 28.81
N SER A 546 -0.11 -8.38 29.52
CA SER A 546 -1.46 -8.90 29.74
C SER A 546 -2.22 -9.18 28.44
N PRO A 547 -3.07 -10.22 28.39
CA PRO A 547 -3.98 -10.41 27.27
C PRO A 547 -4.94 -9.23 27.17
N LEU A 548 -4.98 -8.59 26.00
CA LEU A 548 -6.09 -7.82 25.43
C LEU A 548 -7.11 -7.28 26.45
N HIS A 549 -6.84 -6.09 27.01
CA HIS A 549 -7.93 -5.30 27.58
C HIS A 549 -8.87 -4.89 26.43
N ASP A 550 -10.03 -5.54 26.38
CA ASP A 550 -11.17 -5.25 25.49
C ASP A 550 -11.67 -3.78 25.66
N ASP A 551 -11.17 -3.06 26.67
CA ASP A 551 -11.53 -1.69 27.02
C ASP A 551 -10.70 -0.59 26.33
N GLN A 552 -9.67 -0.92 25.55
CA GLN A 552 -8.77 0.10 24.99
C GLN A 552 -9.30 0.70 23.68
N VAL A 553 -9.36 2.03 23.59
CA VAL A 553 -9.70 2.74 22.35
C VAL A 553 -8.50 2.73 21.41
N TRP A 554 -8.54 1.91 20.36
CA TRP A 554 -7.48 1.80 19.36
C TRP A 554 -7.60 2.89 18.28
N ASP A 555 -6.51 3.54 17.90
CA ASP A 555 -6.48 4.35 16.68
C ASP A 555 -6.13 3.51 15.43
N LEU A 556 -5.92 4.18 14.28
CA LEU A 556 -5.54 3.51 13.02
C LEU A 556 -4.11 2.94 13.05
N HIS A 557 -3.21 3.51 13.84
CA HIS A 557 -1.86 2.99 14.03
C HIS A 557 -1.87 1.76 14.92
N ASP A 558 -2.61 1.79 16.04
CA ASP A 558 -2.81 0.65 16.93
C ASP A 558 -3.39 -0.55 16.17
N ALA A 559 -4.42 -0.31 15.35
CA ALA A 559 -5.04 -1.36 14.53
C ALA A 559 -4.08 -1.94 13.48
N VAL A 560 -3.15 -1.14 12.93
CA VAL A 560 -2.09 -1.61 12.03
C VAL A 560 -1.05 -2.43 12.78
N GLU A 561 -0.62 -2.01 13.97
CA GLU A 561 0.37 -2.77 14.76
C GLU A 561 -0.20 -4.08 15.34
N HIS A 562 -1.48 -4.09 15.72
CA HIS A 562 -2.21 -5.31 16.09
C HIS A 562 -2.33 -6.30 14.92
N LEU A 563 -2.28 -5.82 13.67
CA LEU A 563 -2.18 -6.67 12.48
C LEU A 563 -0.72 -7.01 12.10
N GLY A 564 0.27 -6.64 12.91
CA GLY A 564 1.69 -6.90 12.67
C GLY A 564 2.39 -5.93 11.71
N GLY A 565 1.78 -4.75 11.48
CA GLY A 565 2.30 -3.71 10.62
C GLY A 565 1.90 -3.86 9.14
N HIS A 566 2.14 -2.82 8.35
CA HIS A 566 1.75 -2.77 6.94
C HIS A 566 2.32 -3.92 6.09
N ASP A 567 3.53 -4.40 6.38
CA ASP A 567 4.14 -5.52 5.66
C ASP A 567 3.37 -6.82 5.88
N ALA A 568 2.98 -7.12 7.12
CA ALA A 568 2.23 -8.31 7.46
C ALA A 568 0.84 -8.27 6.80
N ILE A 569 0.19 -7.11 6.79
CA ILE A 569 -1.08 -6.89 6.07
C ILE A 569 -0.92 -7.18 4.56
N GLN A 570 0.15 -6.69 3.92
CA GLN A 570 0.40 -6.95 2.50
C GLN A 570 0.64 -8.44 2.20
N LEU A 571 1.43 -9.13 3.02
CA LEU A 571 1.71 -10.56 2.87
C LEU A 571 0.44 -11.41 3.03
N ARG A 572 -0.49 -11.03 3.92
CA ARG A 572 -1.82 -11.66 4.03
C ARG A 572 -2.63 -11.52 2.73
N TYR A 573 -2.62 -10.35 2.09
CA TYR A 573 -3.34 -10.16 0.82
C TYR A 573 -2.73 -10.91 -0.37
N ARG A 574 -1.41 -11.12 -0.39
CA ARG A 574 -0.76 -12.01 -1.38
C ARG A 574 -1.29 -13.44 -1.24
N LEU A 575 -1.25 -13.99 -0.03
CA LEU A 575 -1.79 -15.33 0.28
C LEU A 575 -3.29 -15.45 -0.05
N MET A 576 -4.11 -14.48 0.35
CA MET A 576 -5.54 -14.46 0.00
C MET A 576 -5.75 -14.39 -1.52
N THR A 577 -4.97 -13.59 -2.24
CA THR A 577 -5.05 -13.48 -3.71
C THR A 577 -4.73 -14.82 -4.36
N LEU A 578 -3.64 -15.48 -3.97
CA LEU A 578 -3.27 -16.82 -4.43
C LEU A 578 -4.40 -17.84 -4.23
N LEU A 579 -4.99 -17.90 -3.02
CA LEU A 579 -6.12 -18.80 -2.75
C LEU A 579 -7.35 -18.49 -3.61
N THR A 580 -7.66 -17.20 -3.86
CA THR A 580 -8.76 -16.83 -4.76
C THR A 580 -8.50 -17.23 -6.22
N GLN A 581 -7.25 -17.16 -6.69
CA GLN A 581 -6.88 -17.64 -8.02
C GLN A 581 -7.03 -19.16 -8.14
N VAL A 582 -6.63 -19.94 -7.13
CA VAL A 582 -6.87 -21.39 -7.10
C VAL A 582 -8.36 -21.72 -7.07
N ALA A 583 -9.17 -21.03 -6.28
CA ALA A 583 -10.62 -21.26 -6.24
C ALA A 583 -11.34 -20.85 -7.55
N GLN A 584 -10.74 -19.98 -8.36
CA GLN A 584 -11.21 -19.67 -9.71
C GLN A 584 -10.80 -20.73 -10.73
N ALA A 585 -9.58 -21.28 -10.63
CA ALA A 585 -9.03 -22.20 -11.61
C ALA A 585 -9.37 -23.68 -11.34
N LEU A 586 -9.50 -24.08 -10.07
CA LEU A 586 -9.77 -25.45 -9.61
C LEU A 586 -11.01 -25.52 -8.68
N PRO A 587 -12.19 -25.01 -9.10
CA PRO A 587 -13.36 -24.90 -8.23
C PRO A 587 -13.95 -26.24 -7.78
N LYS A 588 -13.67 -27.33 -8.50
CA LYS A 588 -14.17 -28.69 -8.16
C LYS A 588 -13.26 -29.38 -7.13
N GLN A 589 -11.96 -29.20 -7.24
CA GLN A 589 -10.94 -29.87 -6.42
C GLN A 589 -10.70 -29.13 -5.11
N PHE A 590 -10.68 -27.79 -5.15
CA PHE A 590 -10.44 -26.96 -3.96
C PHE A 590 -11.75 -26.67 -3.22
N THR A 591 -12.53 -25.75 -3.80
CA THR A 591 -13.79 -25.20 -3.28
C THR A 591 -14.28 -24.16 -4.30
N SER A 592 -15.58 -23.84 -4.31
CA SER A 592 -16.03 -22.69 -5.09
C SER A 592 -15.45 -21.39 -4.53
N LEU A 593 -15.28 -20.37 -5.38
CA LEU A 593 -14.83 -19.04 -4.95
C LEU A 593 -15.74 -18.44 -3.86
N PHE A 594 -17.06 -18.68 -3.95
CA PHE A 594 -18.02 -18.26 -2.93
C PHE A 594 -17.72 -18.93 -1.58
N ASP A 595 -17.56 -20.26 -1.56
CA ASP A 595 -17.29 -21.02 -0.34
C ASP A 595 -15.90 -20.72 0.25
N LEU A 596 -14.88 -20.41 -0.57
CA LEU A 596 -13.61 -19.89 -0.05
C LEU A 596 -13.85 -18.57 0.68
N CYS A 597 -14.52 -17.64 0.00
CA CYS A 597 -14.78 -16.31 0.55
C CYS A 597 -15.62 -16.41 1.81
N ASP A 598 -16.66 -17.24 1.88
CA ASP A 598 -17.50 -17.46 3.08
C ASP A 598 -16.66 -17.72 4.35
N ASN A 599 -15.65 -18.61 4.28
CA ASN A 599 -14.77 -18.88 5.42
C ASN A 599 -13.88 -17.68 5.80
N ILE A 600 -13.49 -16.83 4.84
CA ILE A 600 -12.74 -15.58 5.10
C ILE A 600 -13.67 -14.49 5.65
N LEU A 601 -14.91 -14.42 5.15
CA LEU A 601 -15.95 -13.47 5.57
C LEU A 601 -16.41 -13.78 7.00
N GLU A 602 -16.50 -15.05 7.40
CA GLU A 602 -16.74 -15.47 8.79
C GLU A 602 -15.73 -14.82 9.74
N GLU A 603 -14.43 -14.97 9.45
CA GLU A 603 -13.36 -14.39 10.26
C GLU A 603 -13.30 -12.85 10.16
N PHE A 604 -13.49 -12.25 8.98
CA PHE A 604 -13.53 -10.78 8.85
C PHE A 604 -14.65 -10.14 9.68
N ASN A 605 -15.82 -10.78 9.77
CA ASN A 605 -16.96 -10.20 10.48
C ASN A 605 -16.83 -10.26 12.01
N SER A 606 -16.05 -11.20 12.56
CA SER A 606 -15.77 -11.28 14.00
C SER A 606 -14.81 -10.18 14.50
N LEU A 607 -13.99 -9.60 13.61
CA LEU A 607 -12.99 -8.59 13.97
C LEU A 607 -13.62 -7.27 14.50
N PRO A 608 -12.97 -6.59 15.46
CA PRO A 608 -13.34 -5.25 15.89
C PRO A 608 -13.42 -4.25 14.73
N THR A 609 -14.34 -3.29 14.81
CA THR A 609 -14.71 -2.37 13.72
C THR A 609 -13.53 -1.57 13.15
N ILE A 610 -12.54 -1.20 13.96
CA ILE A 610 -11.33 -0.48 13.52
C ILE A 610 -10.31 -1.38 12.79
N ILE A 611 -10.14 -2.64 13.22
CA ILE A 611 -9.36 -3.64 12.47
C ILE A 611 -10.04 -3.95 11.14
N PHE A 612 -11.37 -4.12 11.17
CA PHE A 612 -12.18 -4.32 9.98
C PHE A 612 -11.99 -3.19 8.97
N GLN A 613 -12.04 -1.93 9.42
CA GLN A 613 -11.73 -0.75 8.58
C GLN A 613 -10.32 -0.84 7.98
N THR A 614 -9.32 -1.18 8.79
CA THR A 614 -7.91 -1.21 8.40
C THR A 614 -7.67 -2.25 7.31
N LEU A 615 -8.16 -3.48 7.49
CA LEU A 615 -8.10 -4.52 6.46
C LEU A 615 -8.90 -4.12 5.21
N LEU A 616 -10.16 -3.71 5.38
CA LEU A 616 -11.03 -3.40 4.26
C LEU A 616 -10.51 -2.25 3.37
N SER A 617 -9.87 -1.23 3.95
CA SER A 617 -9.27 -0.10 3.22
C SER A 617 -7.88 -0.38 2.64
N THR A 618 -7.16 -1.41 3.12
CA THR A 618 -5.85 -1.82 2.59
C THR A 618 -5.92 -3.01 1.63
N MET A 619 -7.12 -3.56 1.41
CA MET A 619 -7.38 -4.73 0.59
C MET A 619 -6.91 -4.57 -0.86
N LYS A 620 -6.01 -5.46 -1.28
CA LYS A 620 -5.52 -5.59 -2.67
C LYS A 620 -5.86 -6.97 -3.21
N LEU A 621 -7.07 -7.13 -3.74
CA LEU A 621 -7.51 -8.32 -4.48
C LEU A 621 -7.72 -7.96 -5.96
N PRO A 622 -7.68 -8.92 -6.90
CA PRO A 622 -8.01 -8.66 -8.30
C PRO A 622 -9.41 -8.04 -8.43
N SER A 623 -9.58 -6.99 -9.26
CA SER A 623 -10.82 -6.18 -9.30
C SER A 623 -12.09 -6.99 -9.56
N THR A 624 -12.00 -8.08 -10.32
CA THR A 624 -13.10 -9.03 -10.58
C THR A 624 -13.58 -9.75 -9.32
N VAL A 625 -12.68 -10.04 -8.38
CA VAL A 625 -12.96 -10.70 -7.10
C VAL A 625 -13.26 -9.67 -6.02
N GLN A 626 -12.54 -8.55 -5.99
CA GLN A 626 -12.61 -7.55 -4.91
C GLN A 626 -14.02 -7.02 -4.71
N MET A 627 -14.72 -6.62 -5.78
CA MET A 627 -16.10 -6.12 -5.67
C MET A 627 -17.07 -7.18 -5.15
N ALA A 628 -16.92 -8.43 -5.59
CA ALA A 628 -17.77 -9.53 -5.13
C ALA A 628 -17.48 -9.88 -3.67
N PHE A 629 -16.21 -9.95 -3.28
CA PHE A 629 -15.78 -10.17 -1.89
C PHE A 629 -16.36 -9.10 -0.96
N ILE A 630 -16.13 -7.82 -1.29
CA ILE A 630 -16.60 -6.69 -0.48
C ILE A 630 -18.13 -6.71 -0.36
N ALA A 631 -18.86 -6.98 -1.45
CA ALA A 631 -20.32 -7.06 -1.40
C ALA A 631 -20.84 -8.21 -0.53
N ASN A 632 -20.14 -9.34 -0.46
CA ASN A 632 -20.57 -10.48 0.35
C ASN A 632 -20.32 -10.26 1.86
N LEU A 633 -19.49 -9.28 2.27
CA LEU A 633 -19.36 -8.86 3.69
C LEU A 633 -20.69 -8.37 4.29
N PHE A 634 -21.68 -7.98 3.47
CA PHE A 634 -23.00 -7.61 3.98
C PHE A 634 -23.79 -8.79 4.58
N HIS A 635 -23.57 -10.02 4.13
CA HIS A 635 -24.47 -11.15 4.41
C HIS A 635 -24.77 -11.41 5.90
N PRO A 636 -23.79 -11.47 6.82
CA PRO A 636 -24.09 -11.66 8.25
C PRO A 636 -24.61 -10.38 8.95
N LEU A 637 -24.50 -9.22 8.32
CA LEU A 637 -24.87 -7.93 8.91
C LEU A 637 -26.33 -7.53 8.62
N ILE A 638 -26.97 -8.09 7.60
CA ILE A 638 -28.32 -7.69 7.12
C ILE A 638 -29.38 -8.78 7.32
N ALA A 639 -30.64 -8.38 7.46
CA ALA A 639 -31.77 -9.30 7.70
C ALA A 639 -32.34 -9.97 6.43
N GLY A 640 -31.64 -9.93 5.28
CA GLY A 640 -32.18 -10.38 4.00
C GLY A 640 -31.14 -10.97 3.06
N LYS A 641 -31.57 -11.77 2.08
CA LYS A 641 -30.68 -12.35 1.07
C LYS A 641 -30.29 -11.29 0.04
N SER A 642 -29.07 -10.77 0.15
CA SER A 642 -28.41 -10.04 -0.93
C SER A 642 -28.23 -10.93 -2.17
N PRO A 643 -28.24 -10.40 -3.41
CA PRO A 643 -27.74 -11.11 -4.57
C PRO A 643 -26.30 -11.60 -4.33
N ASN A 644 -25.98 -12.79 -4.85
CA ASN A 644 -24.59 -13.27 -4.85
C ASN A 644 -23.81 -12.52 -5.93
N PHE A 645 -22.99 -11.55 -5.52
CA PHE A 645 -22.23 -10.70 -6.44
C PHE A 645 -21.02 -11.38 -7.10
N PHE A 646 -20.74 -12.66 -6.81
CA PHE A 646 -19.86 -13.49 -7.64
C PHE A 646 -20.56 -13.96 -8.93
N LEU A 647 -21.90 -13.98 -8.96
CA LEU A 647 -22.71 -14.36 -10.13
C LEU A 647 -23.26 -13.16 -10.90
N VAL A 648 -23.49 -12.04 -10.22
CA VAL A 648 -24.05 -10.81 -10.80
C VAL A 648 -23.12 -9.64 -10.50
N LYS A 649 -22.57 -8.98 -11.53
CA LYS A 649 -21.73 -7.79 -11.31
C LYS A 649 -22.58 -6.64 -10.71
N PRO A 650 -22.15 -5.99 -9.62
CA PRO A 650 -22.86 -4.82 -9.09
C PRO A 650 -22.90 -3.69 -10.13
N THR A 651 -24.05 -3.03 -10.24
CA THR A 651 -24.29 -1.91 -11.15
C THR A 651 -24.76 -0.68 -10.37
N GLN A 652 -24.72 0.49 -10.98
CA GLN A 652 -25.25 1.72 -10.37
C GLN A 652 -26.71 1.57 -9.91
N GLU A 653 -27.57 0.90 -10.71
CA GLU A 653 -28.97 0.64 -10.32
C GLU A 653 -29.07 -0.22 -9.05
N HIS A 654 -28.21 -1.22 -8.88
CA HIS A 654 -28.14 -1.99 -7.63
C HIS A 654 -27.73 -1.11 -6.43
N PHE A 655 -26.87 -0.12 -6.64
CA PHE A 655 -26.48 0.86 -5.62
C PHE A 655 -27.64 1.78 -5.23
N GLU A 656 -28.29 2.38 -6.22
CA GLU A 656 -29.40 3.33 -6.04
C GLU A 656 -30.64 2.67 -5.41
N SER A 657 -31.00 1.46 -5.85
CA SER A 657 -32.24 0.80 -5.45
C SER A 657 -32.15 -0.10 -4.21
N LYS A 658 -30.94 -0.60 -3.87
CA LYS A 658 -30.78 -1.63 -2.83
C LYS A 658 -29.58 -1.38 -1.91
N LEU A 659 -28.36 -1.31 -2.43
CA LEU A 659 -27.15 -1.41 -1.60
C LEU A 659 -26.92 -0.19 -0.71
N LEU A 660 -27.05 1.04 -1.22
CA LEU A 660 -26.86 2.25 -0.40
C LEU A 660 -27.89 2.36 0.73
N LEU A 661 -29.08 1.79 0.52
CA LEU A 661 -30.19 1.77 1.48
C LEU A 661 -30.05 0.69 2.57
N LEU A 662 -29.03 -0.18 2.50
CA LEU A 662 -28.82 -1.23 3.51
C LEU A 662 -28.57 -0.65 4.91
N LYS A 663 -29.17 -1.32 5.89
CA LYS A 663 -29.05 -1.08 7.33
C LYS A 663 -28.84 -2.43 8.01
N ALA A 664 -28.14 -2.45 9.14
CA ALA A 664 -27.90 -3.70 9.85
C ALA A 664 -29.20 -4.28 10.42
N SER A 665 -29.23 -5.60 10.61
CA SER A 665 -30.30 -6.29 11.34
C SER A 665 -30.40 -5.86 12.80
N THR A 666 -29.30 -5.37 13.39
CA THR A 666 -29.18 -4.93 14.78
C THR A 666 -29.15 -3.40 14.90
N GLN A 667 -29.47 -2.90 16.10
CA GLN A 667 -29.34 -1.47 16.44
C GLN A 667 -27.90 -1.06 16.84
N SER A 668 -26.91 -1.95 16.63
CA SER A 668 -25.50 -1.74 16.94
C SER A 668 -24.88 -0.63 16.09
N PHE A 669 -24.07 0.23 16.70
CA PHE A 669 -23.21 1.14 15.96
C PHE A 669 -22.11 0.37 15.21
N ALA A 670 -21.50 -0.66 15.80
CA ALA A 670 -20.48 -1.50 15.15
C ALA A 670 -20.98 -2.12 13.84
N ALA A 671 -22.14 -2.79 13.85
CA ALA A 671 -22.70 -3.41 12.65
C ALA A 671 -23.04 -2.40 11.54
N ASN A 672 -23.60 -1.23 11.89
CA ASN A 672 -23.95 -0.20 10.92
C ASN A 672 -22.73 0.59 10.42
N ALA A 673 -21.68 0.71 11.23
CA ALA A 673 -20.37 1.22 10.82
C ALA A 673 -19.70 0.28 9.81
N LYS A 674 -19.64 -1.03 10.09
CA LYS A 674 -19.15 -2.06 9.14
C LYS A 674 -19.88 -1.96 7.79
N ILE A 675 -21.21 -1.90 7.76
CA ILE A 675 -21.99 -1.67 6.52
C ILE A 675 -21.59 -0.38 5.80
N SER A 676 -21.41 0.71 6.53
CA SER A 676 -21.04 2.00 5.93
C SER A 676 -19.64 1.95 5.30
N LEU A 677 -18.67 1.32 5.98
CA LEU A 677 -17.30 1.12 5.48
C LEU A 677 -17.24 0.22 4.24
N ILE A 678 -18.07 -0.84 4.20
CA ILE A 678 -18.24 -1.69 3.01
C ILE A 678 -18.75 -0.85 1.83
N LEU A 679 -19.81 -0.07 2.04
CA LEU A 679 -20.35 0.82 1.00
C LEU A 679 -19.33 1.87 0.53
N GLU A 680 -18.52 2.43 1.42
CA GLU A 680 -17.44 3.37 1.09
C GLU A 680 -16.41 2.73 0.15
N GLN A 681 -15.89 1.54 0.47
CA GLN A 681 -14.92 0.88 -0.41
C GLN A 681 -15.53 0.45 -1.75
N MET A 682 -16.79 0.03 -1.79
CA MET A 682 -17.44 -0.28 -3.06
C MET A 682 -17.64 0.97 -3.93
N VAL A 683 -18.01 2.12 -3.33
CA VAL A 683 -18.12 3.40 -4.05
C VAL A 683 -16.76 3.82 -4.60
N LEU A 684 -15.69 3.77 -3.79
CA LEU A 684 -14.32 4.04 -4.23
C LEU A 684 -13.90 3.15 -5.40
N HIS A 685 -14.12 1.83 -5.29
CA HIS A 685 -13.75 0.89 -6.35
C HIS A 685 -14.59 1.08 -7.62
N MET A 686 -15.90 1.35 -7.52
CA MET A 686 -16.70 1.64 -8.70
C MET A 686 -16.33 2.96 -9.36
N MET A 687 -15.97 3.98 -8.57
CA MET A 687 -15.43 5.24 -9.10
C MET A 687 -14.10 5.00 -9.81
N SER A 688 -13.19 4.19 -9.27
CA SER A 688 -11.91 3.85 -9.94
C SER A 688 -12.04 3.06 -11.25
N GLN A 689 -13.23 2.56 -11.55
CA GLN A 689 -13.57 1.85 -12.78
C GLN A 689 -14.53 2.65 -13.69
N ASP A 690 -14.70 3.96 -13.42
CA ASP A 690 -15.67 4.86 -14.09
C ASP A 690 -17.11 4.30 -14.14
N ALA A 691 -17.47 3.43 -13.18
CA ALA A 691 -18.72 2.67 -13.18
C ALA A 691 -19.88 3.37 -12.44
N LEU A 692 -19.68 4.61 -11.97
CA LEU A 692 -20.69 5.44 -11.33
C LEU A 692 -20.82 6.79 -12.03
N LEU A 693 -22.06 7.14 -12.37
CA LEU A 693 -22.44 8.46 -12.84
C LEU A 693 -23.21 9.22 -11.75
N PRO A 694 -22.89 10.48 -11.47
CA PRO A 694 -23.65 11.28 -10.52
C PRO A 694 -25.05 11.59 -11.09
N THR A 695 -26.05 10.96 -10.48
CA THR A 695 -27.49 11.13 -10.75
C THR A 695 -28.18 11.69 -9.49
N PRO A 696 -29.38 12.29 -9.61
CA PRO A 696 -30.19 12.64 -8.44
C PRO A 696 -30.61 11.40 -7.62
N ALA A 697 -30.80 10.25 -8.27
CA ALA A 697 -31.14 8.99 -7.62
C ALA A 697 -29.99 8.47 -6.73
N LEU A 698 -28.74 8.49 -7.21
CA LEU A 698 -27.55 8.14 -6.44
C LEU A 698 -27.38 9.02 -5.20
N ARG A 699 -27.57 10.33 -5.37
CA ARG A 699 -27.53 11.28 -4.24
C ARG A 699 -28.60 10.97 -3.20
N ASN A 700 -29.87 10.84 -3.63
CA ASN A 700 -30.98 10.55 -2.73
C ASN A 700 -30.82 9.21 -2.01
N ALA A 701 -30.38 8.16 -2.72
CA ALA A 701 -30.12 6.84 -2.13
C ALA A 701 -28.98 6.86 -1.10
N MET A 702 -27.91 7.61 -1.38
CA MET A 702 -26.78 7.78 -0.45
C MET A 702 -27.20 8.56 0.81
N GLU A 703 -27.86 9.71 0.65
CA GLU A 703 -28.34 10.55 1.76
C GLU A 703 -29.38 9.80 2.61
N THR A 704 -30.35 9.12 1.99
CA THR A 704 -31.35 8.28 2.67
C THR A 704 -30.71 7.12 3.42
N GLY A 705 -29.74 6.43 2.81
CA GLY A 705 -29.00 5.34 3.44
C GLY A 705 -28.18 5.77 4.65
N ILE A 706 -27.45 6.89 4.52
CA ILE A 706 -26.71 7.53 5.62
C ILE A 706 -27.66 7.87 6.77
N HIS A 707 -28.79 8.52 6.48
CA HIS A 707 -29.78 8.86 7.51
C HIS A 707 -30.35 7.60 8.19
N SER A 708 -30.73 6.59 7.41
CA SER A 708 -31.24 5.31 7.91
C SER A 708 -30.27 4.63 8.89
N ARG A 709 -28.96 4.64 8.62
CA ARG A 709 -27.93 4.11 9.54
C ARG A 709 -27.66 5.03 10.72
N ALA A 710 -27.75 6.36 10.56
CA ALA A 710 -27.57 7.32 11.65
C ALA A 710 -28.67 7.29 12.73
N THR A 711 -29.87 6.76 12.43
CA THR A 711 -30.99 6.66 13.40
C THR A 711 -30.86 5.55 14.45
N VAL A 712 -29.81 4.72 14.41
CA VAL A 712 -29.66 3.61 15.38
C VAL A 712 -29.26 4.10 16.77
N GLN A 713 -29.66 3.35 17.80
CA GLN A 713 -29.50 3.76 19.20
C GLN A 713 -28.25 3.19 19.88
N GLY A 714 -27.56 2.24 19.25
CA GLY A 714 -26.48 1.45 19.85
C GLY A 714 -26.98 0.29 20.69
N LEU A 715 -26.08 -0.63 21.04
CA LEU A 715 -26.35 -1.71 22.00
C LEU A 715 -26.00 -1.28 23.43
N LYS A 716 -26.85 -1.66 24.40
CA LYS A 716 -26.61 -1.46 25.85
C LYS A 716 -25.81 -2.59 26.51
N ARG A 717 -25.43 -3.62 25.77
CA ARG A 717 -24.66 -4.79 26.20
C ARG A 717 -23.70 -5.17 25.07
N GLY A 718 -22.45 -5.46 25.41
CA GLY A 718 -21.35 -5.64 24.46
C GLY A 718 -20.17 -4.71 24.81
N ASN A 719 -19.16 -4.66 23.95
CA ASN A 719 -18.03 -3.74 24.10
C ASN A 719 -18.50 -2.28 23.90
N ALA A 720 -18.57 -1.52 25.00
CA ALA A 720 -19.07 -0.14 24.99
C ALA A 720 -18.10 0.84 24.28
N ASN A 721 -16.80 0.55 24.31
CA ASN A 721 -15.78 1.35 23.66
C ASN A 721 -15.82 1.15 22.14
N GLU A 722 -16.00 -0.09 21.67
CA GLU A 722 -16.22 -0.37 20.25
C GLU A 722 -17.50 0.32 19.74
N GLU A 723 -18.63 0.23 20.45
CA GLU A 723 -19.88 0.89 20.02
C GLU A 723 -19.72 2.42 19.92
N GLN A 724 -19.03 3.05 20.87
CA GLN A 724 -18.77 4.49 20.84
C GLN A 724 -17.78 4.88 19.73
N GLN A 725 -16.74 4.09 19.50
CA GLN A 725 -15.80 4.30 18.38
C GLN A 725 -16.50 4.13 17.03
N ALA A 726 -17.23 3.04 16.85
CA ALA A 726 -17.96 2.72 15.63
C ALA A 726 -18.96 3.82 15.26
N LYS A 727 -19.60 4.45 16.25
CA LYS A 727 -20.47 5.61 16.04
C LYS A 727 -19.73 6.78 15.40
N VAL A 728 -18.52 7.09 15.87
CA VAL A 728 -17.66 8.14 15.29
C VAL A 728 -17.21 7.74 13.87
N LEU A 729 -16.74 6.51 13.69
CA LEU A 729 -16.32 5.98 12.38
C LEU A 729 -17.46 6.01 11.35
N MET A 730 -18.69 5.69 11.74
CA MET A 730 -19.87 5.76 10.89
C MET A 730 -20.20 7.20 10.47
N GLN A 731 -20.04 8.18 11.36
CA GLN A 731 -20.21 9.61 11.05
C GLN A 731 -19.12 10.11 10.09
N MET A 732 -17.86 9.74 10.32
CA MET A 732 -16.76 10.08 9.41
C MET A 732 -16.92 9.42 8.03
N CYS A 733 -17.37 8.17 7.99
CA CYS A 733 -17.70 7.44 6.76
C CYS A 733 -18.81 8.13 5.97
N ALA A 734 -19.88 8.57 6.64
CA ALA A 734 -20.95 9.34 6.00
C ALA A 734 -20.43 10.64 5.36
N ALA A 735 -19.55 11.38 6.05
CA ALA A 735 -18.92 12.58 5.49
C ALA A 735 -18.02 12.26 4.28
N ARG A 736 -17.22 11.19 4.34
CA ARG A 736 -16.39 10.74 3.21
C ARG A 736 -17.22 10.29 2.00
N LEU A 737 -18.29 9.54 2.20
CA LEU A 737 -19.23 9.14 1.14
C LEU A 737 -19.83 10.34 0.41
N LEU A 738 -20.30 11.35 1.16
CA LEU A 738 -20.83 12.59 0.57
C LEU A 738 -19.73 13.39 -0.17
N CYS A 739 -18.52 13.46 0.37
CA CYS A 739 -17.37 14.08 -0.28
C CYS A 739 -17.01 13.36 -1.61
N LEU A 740 -16.99 12.02 -1.63
CA LEU A 740 -16.78 11.24 -2.85
C LEU A 740 -17.85 11.49 -3.91
N LEU A 741 -19.12 11.61 -3.49
CA LEU A 741 -20.20 12.00 -4.39
C LEU A 741 -20.02 13.42 -4.94
N GLU A 742 -19.55 14.37 -4.14
CA GLU A 742 -19.22 15.72 -4.61
C GLU A 742 -18.03 15.73 -5.57
N VAL A 743 -16.97 14.98 -5.29
CA VAL A 743 -15.83 14.76 -6.20
C VAL A 743 -16.30 14.18 -7.54
N LEU A 744 -17.21 13.21 -7.51
CA LEU A 744 -17.81 12.60 -8.70
C LEU A 744 -18.68 13.59 -9.50
N GLU A 745 -19.47 14.41 -8.80
CA GLU A 745 -20.25 15.50 -9.39
C GLU A 745 -19.35 16.56 -10.05
N MET A 746 -18.25 16.92 -9.39
CA MET A 746 -17.24 17.84 -9.93
C MET A 746 -16.51 17.25 -11.14
N THR A 747 -16.08 15.98 -11.10
CA THR A 747 -15.39 15.35 -12.25
C THR A 747 -16.30 15.22 -13.46
N LYS A 748 -17.58 14.85 -13.33
CA LYS A 748 -18.52 14.91 -14.47
C LYS A 748 -18.75 16.34 -14.95
N ALA A 749 -18.77 17.31 -14.04
CA ALA A 749 -18.80 18.71 -14.40
C ALA A 749 -17.51 19.17 -15.12
N VAL A 750 -16.39 18.45 -14.97
CA VAL A 750 -15.12 18.51 -15.73
C VAL A 750 -15.11 17.53 -16.94
N GLN A 751 -16.25 16.90 -17.25
CA GLN A 751 -16.50 16.09 -18.45
C GLN A 751 -17.63 16.63 -19.37
N GLN A 752 -18.32 17.72 -19.01
CA GLN A 752 -19.35 18.38 -19.84
C GLN A 752 -18.96 19.69 -20.56
N SER A 753 -18.38 20.69 -19.89
CA SER A 753 -17.95 21.98 -20.48
C SER A 753 -16.63 21.99 -21.29
N LYS A 754 -16.04 20.84 -21.66
CA LYS A 754 -14.88 20.81 -22.61
C LYS A 754 -15.45 21.32 -23.92
N PRO A 755 -14.79 22.23 -24.65
CA PRO A 755 -15.25 22.60 -25.98
C PRO A 755 -15.25 21.34 -26.85
N THR A 756 -16.46 20.80 -27.10
CA THR A 756 -16.62 19.57 -27.85
C THR A 756 -16.12 19.82 -29.28
N LYS A 757 -15.23 18.94 -29.77
CA LYS A 757 -14.59 19.00 -31.11
C LYS A 757 -15.59 19.14 -32.29
N ARG A 758 -16.90 19.02 -32.01
CA ARG A 758 -18.01 19.21 -32.95
C ARG A 758 -18.21 20.66 -33.39
N ARG A 759 -17.92 21.67 -32.55
CA ARG A 759 -18.13 23.09 -32.91
C ARG A 759 -17.07 23.62 -33.88
N THR A 760 -15.87 23.05 -33.88
CA THR A 760 -14.77 23.39 -34.80
C THR A 760 -15.04 23.00 -36.25
N ARG A 761 -15.91 22.01 -36.50
CA ARG A 761 -16.27 21.59 -37.86
C ARG A 761 -17.26 22.56 -38.52
N ALA A 762 -18.30 22.98 -37.80
CA ALA A 762 -19.27 23.96 -38.31
C ALA A 762 -18.62 25.33 -38.62
N ILE A 763 -17.64 25.76 -37.82
CA ILE A 763 -16.90 27.00 -38.08
C ILE A 763 -15.95 26.85 -39.29
N LYS A 764 -15.32 25.69 -39.49
CA LYS A 764 -14.52 25.44 -40.70
C LYS A 764 -15.36 25.36 -41.97
N GLU A 765 -16.50 24.69 -41.94
CA GLU A 765 -17.42 24.60 -43.08
C GLU A 765 -18.05 25.97 -43.44
N ALA A 766 -18.32 26.84 -42.44
CA ALA A 766 -18.77 28.21 -42.69
C ALA A 766 -17.65 29.14 -43.22
N ALA A 767 -16.41 29.00 -42.72
CA ALA A 767 -15.28 29.83 -43.17
C ALA A 767 -14.81 29.50 -44.60
N LEU A 768 -14.99 28.26 -45.06
CA LEU A 768 -14.67 27.82 -46.43
C LEU A 768 -15.65 28.34 -47.50
N MET A 769 -16.85 28.80 -47.11
CA MET A 769 -17.87 29.30 -48.03
C MET A 769 -17.78 30.82 -48.30
N SER A 770 -16.80 31.53 -47.73
CA SER A 770 -16.75 33.01 -47.76
C SER A 770 -15.59 33.64 -48.56
N PHE A 771 -14.80 32.85 -49.29
CA PHE A 771 -13.61 33.33 -50.03
C PHE A 771 -13.54 32.84 -51.49
N ALA A 772 -14.65 32.98 -52.24
CA ALA A 772 -14.70 32.63 -53.67
C ALA A 772 -15.55 33.61 -54.50
N SER A 773 -15.30 34.92 -54.39
CA SER A 773 -15.97 35.92 -55.24
C SER A 773 -15.27 37.29 -55.32
N ALA A 774 -14.12 37.36 -56.01
CA ALA A 774 -13.71 38.58 -56.75
C ALA A 774 -12.63 38.25 -57.81
N SER A 775 -12.97 38.49 -59.08
CA SER A 775 -12.00 38.67 -60.17
C SER A 775 -11.22 39.99 -59.94
N SER A 776 -10.10 40.33 -60.58
CA SER A 776 -9.53 39.92 -61.88
C SER A 776 -8.08 40.38 -61.97
N LEU A 777 -7.28 39.80 -62.89
CA LEU A 777 -6.46 40.56 -63.86
C LEU A 777 -5.86 39.59 -64.92
N SER A 778 -5.84 40.04 -66.17
CA SER A 778 -5.56 39.24 -67.38
C SER A 778 -4.10 39.38 -67.87
N PRO A 779 -3.63 38.55 -68.84
CA PRO A 779 -2.22 38.15 -68.96
C PRO A 779 -1.46 38.77 -70.15
N ALA A 780 -0.18 38.38 -70.31
CA ALA A 780 0.58 38.11 -71.57
C ALA A 780 2.10 38.30 -71.33
N PRO A 781 3.03 37.80 -72.20
CA PRO A 781 2.88 36.89 -73.35
C PRO A 781 3.78 35.63 -73.28
N ASP A 782 3.73 34.82 -74.35
CA ASP A 782 4.32 33.47 -74.51
C ASP A 782 5.80 33.40 -75.00
N SER A 783 6.33 32.17 -74.98
CA SER A 783 7.46 31.60 -75.77
C SER A 783 8.89 32.14 -75.52
N ASP A 784 9.95 31.32 -75.55
CA ASP A 784 10.07 29.88 -75.90
C ASP A 784 10.42 28.95 -74.71
#